data_AF-A0A255R3H5-F1
#
_entry.id   AF-A0A255R3H5-F1
#
_cell.length_a   1.000
_cell.length_b   1.000
_cell.length_c   1.000
_cell.angle_alpha   90.00
_cell.angle_beta   90.00
_cell.angle_gamma   90.00
#
_symmetry.space_group_name_H-M   'P 1'
#
loop_
_entity.id
_entity.type
_entity.pdbx_description
1 polymer ?
#
loop_
_entity_poly.entity_id
_entity_poly.type
_entity_poly.pdbx_seq_one_letter_code
_entity_poly.pdbx_strand_id
1 'polypeptide(L)'
;MMRRHRYWAMILSVQLALLSQTFSGAADPKQVLMVAGARSHNYGAHEHFAGLRILQDAIESSSDAKVTVVRQWPTEDQLAAADTVVIYCDGGGGHIAMSHRDELRKQLERGCGLVCLHYAVEMVPGKPGDDWVDMLGGHFEVHYSVNPHWEAHFENLPDHAITQGVESFQADDEWYFHLRFKEGAKITPILAAVAPEHTMRRADGPHSGNPIVRKSVAAGELQTVAWAYDRADGGRSFGFTGGHYHWNWGNDNIRRLVTNAILWTAKADIESEGASLGKKPVGIDTLLENQDYDQPQNFNPQQVIEKFHLKAEAVENDSAKKTSAKPRKLFSSDVVNARVQGHRVDIDVELKGVRDLYLVADDGGDGFACDWADWIDPTLHGPKGDLSLVELGWKKATTGWGDVRKDANCQGQRWSVEGRSIGRHAIGTHANSVIHFQIPEGYTKLTAIGAIDDSGTNQNNGQTTSVRFQVYADAVPSAIGSVARNSSDGAQREPENAVHGISVAEGLELTLSASEPVLKSLTNLDIDTQGRVWVCDVMNYRGNNGSRPEGDRILILEDTDGDGVMDKTKTFYQGREIDSAMGICLLDGEHGREVIVTASPNVWRFVDADGDDVPEQKTAIFTGVGNPQHDHSGHSFLFGPDGKLYWNFGNTGSQVKDAEGNTVIDIHGRPVVDNGAPLFGGMPFRCDLDGSNFEVLAHNFRNNWETTIDSFGTLWQSDNDDDGNRGTRINFVMEHGNYGYRDEITGAGWQEDRMNIEDEIMHRHWHLNDPGVVPNLLQTGAGSPSGICFYEGRLLPKRYWDEIIHCDPGPNVVRAYPTVEKGAGYEATIEPILTGAEDRWFRPADVCVAPDGSLFVTDWYDPGVGGHRQGDLDRGRLFRVAPPNTKYVVPSYDYSTAAGAVEALQNPSLSVRARAWQSLHAMGSDAEEELVKLFQNSDARFRARALWLLGKIEDRGQHTVEEGLADADENVRIAAIRLAKQLTEEPSKWLGAAVNDESPAVWRELAIAIRFDKSDAMPDQWAQLATQYDGQDRWYLEALGIGSDVRPVECFDAYLKAVDGRWDTPAGRDIVWRTRAPKAAEAMVSLIADPSLPLEETDRYFRSLEFHDANVRTEALRRLIP
;
A
#
# COMPACT_ATOMS: atom_id res chain seq x y z
N MET A 1 -30.95 85.59 -30.33
CA MET A 1 -30.14 86.79 -30.61
C MET A 1 -29.38 87.12 -29.34
N MET A 2 -28.04 87.18 -29.43
CA MET A 2 -27.11 87.88 -28.52
C MET A 2 -27.04 87.44 -27.05
N ARG A 3 -25.94 86.83 -26.59
CA ARG A 3 -24.60 87.40 -26.25
C ARG A 3 -24.52 88.02 -24.85
N ARG A 4 -23.44 87.63 -24.14
CA ARG A 4 -22.61 88.42 -23.19
C ARG A 4 -23.16 88.58 -21.77
N HIS A 5 -22.37 88.71 -20.70
CA HIS A 5 -20.97 88.46 -20.32
C HIS A 5 -20.88 88.89 -18.84
N ARG A 6 -20.28 88.05 -17.99
CA ARG A 6 -19.27 88.37 -16.95
C ARG A 6 -19.50 89.46 -15.86
N TYR A 7 -19.28 88.99 -14.62
CA TYR A 7 -18.65 89.61 -13.42
C TYR A 7 -19.46 90.49 -12.44
N TRP A 8 -18.91 90.52 -11.22
CA TRP A 8 -19.28 91.18 -9.95
C TRP A 8 -20.07 90.28 -8.98
N ALA A 9 -19.46 89.53 -8.05
CA ALA A 9 -18.51 89.81 -6.97
C ALA A 9 -19.14 90.50 -5.73
N MET A 10 -19.20 89.70 -4.65
CA MET A 10 -19.35 90.03 -3.23
C MET A 10 -20.68 90.64 -2.69
N ILE A 11 -21.37 89.76 -1.96
CA ILE A 11 -22.00 89.97 -0.64
C ILE A 11 -23.44 90.51 -0.64
N LEU A 12 -24.37 89.55 -0.59
CA LEU A 12 -25.59 89.59 0.22
C LEU A 12 -25.91 88.13 0.62
N SER A 13 -25.23 87.58 1.63
CA SER A 13 -25.82 87.26 2.94
C SER A 13 -27.35 87.08 2.97
N VAL A 14 -27.77 85.86 3.34
CA VAL A 14 -29.09 85.45 3.85
C VAL A 14 -30.14 85.09 2.79
N GLN A 15 -30.59 83.81 2.85
CA GLN A 15 -31.75 83.19 2.17
C GLN A 15 -31.59 82.48 0.80
N LEU A 16 -30.49 81.74 0.58
CA LEU A 16 -30.57 80.48 -0.19
C LEU A 16 -29.44 79.50 0.21
N ALA A 17 -29.19 79.41 1.51
CA ALA A 17 -28.28 78.44 2.14
C ALA A 17 -29.08 77.33 2.89
N LEU A 18 -30.18 76.87 2.30
CA LEU A 18 -31.03 75.79 2.78
C LEU A 18 -31.63 75.08 1.55
N LEU A 19 -30.89 74.11 1.01
CA LEU A 19 -31.28 72.98 0.13
C LEU A 19 -30.16 72.64 -0.87
N SER A 20 -29.09 72.04 -0.36
CA SER A 20 -28.24 71.04 -1.03
C SER A 20 -27.07 70.72 -0.11
N GLN A 21 -27.38 70.08 1.03
CA GLN A 21 -26.40 69.18 1.63
C GLN A 21 -26.31 67.99 0.66
N THR A 22 -25.35 68.02 -0.26
CA THR A 22 -24.88 66.78 -0.86
C THR A 22 -24.15 66.04 0.24
N PHE A 23 -24.79 65.00 0.76
CA PHE A 23 -24.14 63.93 1.49
C PHE A 23 -22.93 63.48 0.67
N SER A 24 -21.72 63.87 1.08
CA SER A 24 -20.53 63.07 0.79
C SER A 24 -20.62 61.88 1.74
N GLY A 25 -21.47 60.90 1.40
CA GLY A 25 -21.38 59.59 2.03
C GLY A 25 -19.98 59.07 1.77
N ALA A 26 -19.29 58.59 2.80
CA ALA A 26 -18.13 57.74 2.59
C ALA A 26 -18.56 56.64 1.61
N ALA A 27 -17.84 56.48 0.49
CA ALA A 27 -18.13 55.39 -0.43
C ALA A 27 -18.03 54.07 0.35
N ASP A 28 -18.95 53.14 0.10
CA ASP A 28 -18.89 51.85 0.77
C ASP A 28 -17.56 51.15 0.43
N PRO A 29 -16.89 50.54 1.42
CA PRO A 29 -15.64 49.84 1.21
C PRO A 29 -15.73 48.81 0.08
N LYS A 30 -14.70 48.75 -0.77
CA LYS A 30 -14.62 47.75 -1.85
C LYS A 30 -14.63 46.33 -1.30
N GLN A 31 -15.36 45.42 -1.94
CA GLN A 31 -15.45 44.02 -1.54
C GLN A 31 -14.55 43.16 -2.42
N VAL A 32 -13.53 42.54 -1.82
CA VAL A 32 -12.60 41.62 -2.49
C VAL A 32 -12.95 40.20 -2.06
N LEU A 33 -13.33 39.36 -3.01
CA LEU A 33 -13.62 37.95 -2.75
C LEU A 33 -12.48 37.08 -3.29
N MET A 34 -11.85 36.30 -2.42
CA MET A 34 -10.74 35.41 -2.76
C MET A 34 -11.15 33.96 -2.59
N VAL A 35 -10.93 33.16 -3.63
CA VAL A 35 -11.34 31.75 -3.71
C VAL A 35 -10.10 30.88 -3.84
N ALA A 36 -9.80 30.13 -2.78
CA ALA A 36 -8.74 29.14 -2.76
C ALA A 36 -9.23 27.80 -3.33
N GLY A 37 -8.45 27.21 -4.23
CA GLY A 37 -8.66 25.87 -4.75
C GLY A 37 -8.41 24.78 -3.72
N ALA A 38 -8.77 23.55 -4.09
CA ALA A 38 -8.44 22.37 -3.31
C ALA A 38 -6.91 22.15 -3.25
N ARG A 39 -6.50 21.27 -2.34
CA ARG A 39 -5.14 20.76 -2.25
C ARG A 39 -4.83 19.90 -3.48
N SER A 40 -3.71 20.14 -4.15
CA SER A 40 -3.21 19.46 -5.34
C SER A 40 -1.70 19.13 -5.38
N HIS A 41 -0.84 19.82 -4.64
CA HIS A 41 0.62 19.66 -4.67
C HIS A 41 1.20 19.44 -3.27
N ASN A 42 2.52 19.57 -3.12
CA ASN A 42 3.22 19.35 -1.85
C ASN A 42 3.52 20.68 -1.16
N TYR A 43 3.86 20.59 0.12
CA TYR A 43 4.21 21.74 0.96
C TYR A 43 5.18 22.74 0.31
N GLY A 44 4.85 24.01 0.41
CA GLY A 44 5.59 25.10 -0.22
C GLY A 44 5.32 25.29 -1.70
N ALA A 45 4.47 24.45 -2.30
CA ALA A 45 3.97 24.60 -3.67
C ALA A 45 2.44 24.57 -3.70
N HIS A 46 1.83 25.46 -4.50
CA HIS A 46 0.37 25.60 -4.63
C HIS A 46 -0.36 25.76 -3.28
N GLU A 47 0.25 26.55 -2.40
CA GLU A 47 -0.33 26.96 -1.12
C GLU A 47 -1.38 28.07 -1.39
N HIS A 48 -2.49 27.68 -2.02
CA HIS A 48 -3.57 28.56 -2.49
C HIS A 48 -4.13 29.47 -1.40
N PHE A 49 -4.63 28.91 -0.29
CA PHE A 49 -5.22 29.69 0.78
C PHE A 49 -4.17 30.40 1.63
N ALA A 50 -3.03 29.78 1.90
CA ALA A 50 -1.94 30.45 2.61
C ALA A 50 -1.48 31.71 1.87
N GLY A 51 -1.28 31.60 0.54
CA GLY A 51 -0.93 32.73 -0.31
C GLY A 51 -2.00 33.81 -0.34
N LEU A 52 -3.28 33.43 -0.41
CA LEU A 52 -4.39 34.39 -0.34
C LEU A 52 -4.48 35.10 1.02
N ARG A 53 -4.11 34.47 2.13
CA ARG A 53 -4.06 35.13 3.44
C ARG A 53 -2.97 36.21 3.51
N ILE A 54 -1.80 35.94 2.92
CA ILE A 54 -0.73 36.96 2.81
C ILE A 54 -1.20 38.15 1.97
N LEU A 55 -1.90 37.89 0.86
CA LEU A 55 -2.44 38.95 0.01
C LEU A 55 -3.60 39.71 0.68
N GLN A 56 -4.43 39.03 1.48
CA GLN A 56 -5.45 39.68 2.30
C GLN A 56 -4.82 40.74 3.20
N ASP A 57 -3.79 40.37 3.96
CA ASP A 57 -3.14 41.28 4.90
C ASP A 57 -2.53 42.50 4.17
N ALA A 58 -1.98 42.31 2.98
CA ALA A 58 -1.45 43.38 2.14
C ALA A 58 -2.55 44.33 1.64
N ILE A 59 -3.73 43.81 1.26
CA ILE A 59 -4.87 44.63 0.80
C ILE A 59 -5.49 45.43 1.94
N GLU A 60 -5.72 44.79 3.09
CA GLU A 60 -6.29 45.43 4.28
C GLU A 60 -5.33 46.45 4.90
N SER A 61 -4.02 46.30 4.67
CA SER A 61 -3.00 47.28 5.07
C SER A 61 -2.87 48.47 4.12
N SER A 62 -3.32 48.35 2.86
CA SER A 62 -3.14 49.35 1.80
C SER A 62 -4.40 50.11 1.43
N SER A 63 -5.58 49.63 1.82
CA SER A 63 -6.86 50.20 1.44
C SER A 63 -7.93 49.96 2.51
N ASP A 64 -9.09 50.61 2.38
CA ASP A 64 -10.26 50.31 3.19
C ASP A 64 -11.06 49.10 2.69
N ALA A 65 -10.59 48.41 1.64
CA ALA A 65 -11.27 47.26 1.05
C ALA A 65 -11.43 46.12 2.07
N LYS A 66 -12.60 45.48 2.05
CA LYS A 66 -12.91 44.31 2.87
C LYS A 66 -12.62 43.05 2.08
N VAL A 67 -11.82 42.16 2.65
CA VAL A 67 -11.44 40.90 2.01
C VAL A 67 -12.20 39.74 2.63
N THR A 68 -12.72 38.86 1.78
CA THR A 68 -13.31 37.56 2.19
C THR A 68 -12.54 36.44 1.50
N VAL A 69 -11.97 35.52 2.27
CA VAL A 69 -11.24 34.36 1.75
C VAL A 69 -12.03 33.08 2.02
N VAL A 70 -12.31 32.30 0.98
CA VAL A 70 -13.07 31.05 1.04
C VAL A 70 -12.27 29.87 0.45
N ARG A 71 -12.50 28.65 0.96
CA ARG A 71 -11.89 27.39 0.48
C ARG A 71 -12.82 26.55 -0.41
N GLN A 72 -14.02 27.04 -0.66
CA GLN A 72 -15.04 26.42 -1.51
C GLN A 72 -15.64 27.48 -2.43
N TRP A 73 -16.41 27.08 -3.44
CA TRP A 73 -17.10 28.04 -4.28
C TRP A 73 -18.01 28.95 -3.42
N PRO A 74 -17.88 30.27 -3.53
CA PRO A 74 -18.62 31.22 -2.70
C PRO A 74 -20.13 31.16 -2.94
N THR A 75 -20.91 31.58 -1.94
CA THR A 75 -22.36 31.72 -2.05
C THR A 75 -22.75 32.82 -3.04
N GLU A 76 -23.97 32.77 -3.58
CA GLU A 76 -24.46 33.78 -4.54
C GLU A 76 -24.40 35.20 -3.97
N ASP A 77 -24.71 35.38 -2.68
CA ASP A 77 -24.64 36.68 -2.00
C ASP A 77 -23.20 37.21 -1.91
N GLN A 78 -22.23 36.33 -1.62
CA GLN A 78 -20.80 36.70 -1.59
C GLN A 78 -20.30 37.11 -2.98
N LEU A 79 -20.69 36.37 -4.03
CA LEU A 79 -20.36 36.71 -5.41
C LEU A 79 -21.02 38.01 -5.88
N ALA A 80 -22.29 38.23 -5.52
CA ALA A 80 -23.02 39.45 -5.89
C ALA A 80 -22.47 40.70 -5.20
N ALA A 81 -21.93 40.56 -3.99
CA ALA A 81 -21.32 41.65 -3.24
C ALA A 81 -19.93 42.04 -3.76
N ALA A 82 -19.20 41.14 -4.42
CA ALA A 82 -17.80 41.35 -4.81
C ALA A 82 -17.63 42.47 -5.86
N ASP A 83 -16.69 43.39 -5.62
CA ASP A 83 -16.17 44.34 -6.63
C ASP A 83 -15.07 43.68 -7.49
N THR A 84 -14.34 42.70 -6.94
CA THR A 84 -13.40 41.84 -7.67
C THR A 84 -13.38 40.44 -7.09
N VAL A 85 -13.17 39.44 -7.95
CA VAL A 85 -12.99 38.03 -7.57
C VAL A 85 -11.56 37.60 -7.90
N VAL A 86 -10.86 37.05 -6.90
CA VAL A 86 -9.51 36.48 -7.02
C VAL A 86 -9.62 34.96 -6.94
N ILE A 87 -9.09 34.26 -7.92
CA ILE A 87 -9.08 32.81 -7.99
C ILE A 87 -7.64 32.34 -7.96
N TYR A 88 -7.32 31.49 -6.99
CA TYR A 88 -6.02 30.83 -6.89
C TYR A 88 -6.24 29.34 -6.65
N CYS A 89 -6.10 28.55 -7.71
CA CYS A 89 -6.41 27.12 -7.74
C CYS A 89 -5.65 26.41 -8.86
N ASP A 90 -5.84 25.10 -8.94
CA ASP A 90 -5.43 24.29 -10.09
C ASP A 90 -6.17 24.64 -11.38
N GLY A 91 -5.60 24.22 -12.52
CA GLY A 91 -6.11 24.48 -13.86
C GLY A 91 -6.92 23.32 -14.42
N GLY A 92 -7.37 23.46 -15.67
CA GLY A 92 -8.04 22.38 -16.40
C GLY A 92 -9.26 21.82 -15.66
N GLY A 93 -9.26 20.50 -15.40
CA GLY A 93 -10.34 19.83 -14.66
C GLY A 93 -10.40 20.14 -13.16
N GLY A 94 -9.31 20.67 -12.57
CA GLY A 94 -9.24 21.08 -11.17
C GLY A 94 -9.64 22.54 -10.93
N HIS A 95 -9.99 23.28 -11.99
CA HIS A 95 -10.31 24.70 -11.90
C HIS A 95 -11.66 24.94 -11.22
N ILE A 96 -11.64 25.50 -10.00
CA ILE A 96 -12.81 25.60 -9.13
C ILE A 96 -13.97 26.40 -9.73
N ALA A 97 -13.68 27.40 -10.56
CA ALA A 97 -14.72 28.20 -11.21
C ALA A 97 -15.31 27.57 -12.48
N MET A 98 -14.76 26.46 -12.98
CA MET A 98 -15.16 25.91 -14.28
C MET A 98 -16.59 25.39 -14.26
N SER A 99 -17.00 24.74 -13.16
CA SER A 99 -18.39 24.29 -12.94
C SER A 99 -19.36 25.45 -12.66
N HIS A 100 -18.85 26.65 -12.39
CA HIS A 100 -19.63 27.83 -12.03
C HIS A 100 -19.40 29.02 -12.99
N ARG A 101 -18.93 28.72 -14.20
CA ARG A 101 -18.54 29.71 -15.22
C ARG A 101 -19.63 30.75 -15.47
N ASP A 102 -20.88 30.31 -15.60
CA ASP A 102 -21.99 31.19 -15.96
C ASP A 102 -22.37 32.14 -14.80
N GLU A 103 -22.23 31.70 -13.54
CA GLU A 103 -22.42 32.52 -12.35
C GLU A 103 -21.34 33.61 -12.27
N LEU A 104 -20.08 33.23 -12.49
CA LEU A 104 -18.96 34.18 -12.51
C LEU A 104 -19.14 35.20 -13.65
N ARG A 105 -19.44 34.73 -14.86
CA ARG A 105 -19.67 35.60 -16.05
C ARG A 105 -20.73 36.66 -15.77
N LYS A 106 -21.85 36.29 -15.14
CA LYS A 106 -22.92 37.22 -14.75
C LYS A 106 -22.40 38.36 -13.86
N GLN A 107 -21.47 38.07 -12.94
CA GLN A 107 -20.86 39.11 -12.11
C GLN A 107 -19.88 39.98 -12.89
N LEU A 108 -19.09 39.38 -13.78
CA LEU A 108 -18.14 40.13 -14.62
C LEU A 108 -18.86 41.12 -15.55
N GLU A 109 -19.99 40.74 -16.13
CA GLU A 109 -20.82 41.63 -16.97
C GLU A 109 -21.38 42.86 -16.22
N ARG A 110 -21.48 42.80 -14.88
CA ARG A 110 -21.79 43.96 -14.02
C ARG A 110 -20.62 44.95 -13.90
N GLY A 111 -19.44 44.58 -14.39
CA GLY A 111 -18.19 45.32 -14.26
C GLY A 111 -17.34 44.88 -13.07
N CYS A 112 -17.63 43.71 -12.46
CA CYS A 112 -16.81 43.09 -11.41
C CYS A 112 -15.43 42.69 -11.97
N GLY A 113 -14.38 42.91 -11.19
CA GLY A 113 -13.02 42.53 -11.54
C GLY A 113 -12.75 41.03 -11.46
N LEU A 114 -11.72 40.56 -12.19
CA LEU A 114 -11.27 39.17 -12.14
C LEU A 114 -9.74 39.09 -12.03
N VAL A 115 -9.25 38.30 -11.08
CA VAL A 115 -7.83 37.97 -10.95
C VAL A 115 -7.66 36.45 -10.94
N CYS A 116 -6.81 35.91 -11.81
CA CYS A 116 -6.43 34.50 -11.82
C CYS A 116 -4.93 34.36 -11.56
N LEU A 117 -4.58 33.53 -10.58
CA LEU A 117 -3.20 33.30 -10.14
C LEU A 117 -2.73 31.87 -10.49
N HIS A 118 -1.51 31.76 -11.00
CA HIS A 118 -0.82 30.52 -11.35
C HIS A 118 -1.67 29.62 -12.26
N TYR A 119 -1.91 28.36 -11.87
CA TYR A 119 -2.72 27.39 -12.61
C TYR A 119 -4.16 27.84 -12.88
N ALA A 120 -4.71 28.82 -12.15
CA ALA A 120 -6.01 29.41 -12.46
C ALA A 120 -6.05 30.17 -13.79
N VAL A 121 -4.91 30.29 -14.50
CA VAL A 121 -4.85 30.79 -15.89
C VAL A 121 -4.87 29.67 -16.94
N GLU A 122 -4.81 28.40 -16.54
CA GLU A 122 -4.90 27.24 -17.44
C GLU A 122 -6.34 26.79 -17.67
N MET A 123 -6.71 26.69 -18.95
CA MET A 123 -8.06 26.38 -19.36
C MET A 123 -8.11 25.19 -20.31
N VAL A 124 -9.23 24.48 -20.31
CA VAL A 124 -9.48 23.37 -21.25
C VAL A 124 -9.81 23.90 -22.65
N PRO A 125 -9.28 23.28 -23.73
CA PRO A 125 -9.61 23.67 -25.10
C PRO A 125 -11.11 23.60 -25.42
N GLY A 126 -11.56 24.46 -26.33
CA GLY A 126 -12.95 24.55 -26.79
C GLY A 126 -13.74 25.68 -26.11
N LYS A 127 -15.08 25.63 -26.21
CA LYS A 127 -15.97 26.71 -25.78
C LYS A 127 -15.69 27.27 -24.37
N PRO A 128 -15.40 26.43 -23.33
CA PRO A 128 -15.02 26.96 -22.02
C PRO A 128 -13.72 27.78 -22.05
N GLY A 129 -12.66 27.33 -22.74
CA GLY A 129 -11.42 28.10 -22.92
C GLY A 129 -11.64 29.42 -23.66
N ASP A 130 -12.41 29.40 -24.74
CA ASP A 130 -12.78 30.62 -25.50
C ASP A 130 -13.52 31.64 -24.60
N ASP A 131 -14.43 31.15 -23.76
CA ASP A 131 -15.16 31.94 -22.78
C ASP A 131 -14.20 32.62 -21.77
N TRP A 132 -13.14 31.91 -21.35
CA TRP A 132 -12.13 32.44 -20.43
C TRP A 132 -11.20 33.46 -21.08
N VAL A 133 -10.87 33.33 -22.36
CA VAL A 133 -10.15 34.38 -23.11
C VAL A 133 -10.97 35.68 -23.14
N ASP A 134 -12.30 35.58 -23.24
CA ASP A 134 -13.19 36.75 -23.17
C ASP A 134 -13.25 37.40 -21.78
N MET A 135 -13.12 36.62 -20.71
CA MET A 135 -13.19 37.11 -19.32
C MET A 135 -11.83 37.59 -18.80
N LEU A 136 -10.75 36.87 -19.07
CA LEU A 136 -9.40 37.12 -18.54
C LEU A 136 -8.46 37.81 -19.55
N GLY A 137 -8.79 37.77 -20.84
CA GLY A 137 -8.02 38.42 -21.92
C GLY A 137 -6.87 37.60 -22.46
N GLY A 138 -6.38 36.63 -21.68
CA GLY A 138 -5.42 35.62 -22.10
C GLY A 138 -5.48 34.39 -21.20
N HIS A 139 -4.89 33.29 -21.64
CA HIS A 139 -4.84 32.04 -20.87
C HIS A 139 -3.71 31.10 -21.35
N PHE A 140 -3.39 30.11 -20.52
CA PHE A 140 -2.59 28.95 -20.92
C PHE A 140 -3.47 27.94 -21.67
N GLU A 141 -3.00 27.48 -22.83
CA GLU A 141 -3.64 26.44 -23.65
C GLU A 141 -2.71 25.23 -23.78
N VAL A 142 -3.22 24.05 -23.38
CA VAL A 142 -2.48 22.78 -23.47
C VAL A 142 -2.06 22.51 -24.93
N HIS A 143 -0.84 22.02 -25.13
CA HIS A 143 -0.15 21.82 -26.41
C HIS A 143 0.28 23.09 -27.15
N TYR A 144 -0.12 24.27 -26.68
CA TYR A 144 0.30 25.56 -27.24
C TYR A 144 1.27 26.29 -26.31
N SER A 145 0.89 26.45 -25.05
CA SER A 145 1.65 27.10 -23.99
C SER A 145 2.58 26.13 -23.25
N VAL A 146 3.53 26.65 -22.46
CA VAL A 146 4.49 25.84 -21.69
C VAL A 146 4.68 26.34 -20.26
N ASN A 147 4.98 25.44 -19.32
CA ASN A 147 5.15 25.73 -17.88
C ASN A 147 6.48 25.20 -17.26
N PRO A 148 7.65 25.59 -17.75
CA PRO A 148 8.91 25.20 -17.11
C PRO A 148 9.15 25.99 -15.81
N HIS A 149 9.97 25.45 -14.91
CA HIS A 149 10.57 26.21 -13.80
C HIS A 149 11.83 26.95 -14.28
N TRP A 150 11.90 28.25 -14.04
CA TRP A 150 13.05 29.09 -14.41
C TRP A 150 13.06 30.42 -13.65
N GLU A 151 14.23 31.03 -13.54
CA GLU A 151 14.39 32.38 -13.00
C GLU A 151 14.10 33.43 -14.07
N ALA A 152 13.04 34.22 -13.85
CA ALA A 152 12.66 35.32 -14.74
C ALA A 152 13.19 36.66 -14.20
N HIS A 153 13.77 37.48 -15.07
CA HIS A 153 14.26 38.83 -14.75
C HIS A 153 13.34 39.90 -15.33
N PHE A 154 12.75 40.73 -14.47
CA PHE A 154 11.81 41.79 -14.85
C PHE A 154 12.47 43.17 -14.69
N GLU A 155 13.21 43.57 -15.71
CA GLU A 155 13.97 44.84 -15.69
C GLU A 155 13.13 46.04 -16.14
N ASN A 156 12.18 45.81 -17.07
CA ASN A 156 11.38 46.86 -17.69
C ASN A 156 9.90 46.67 -17.35
N LEU A 157 9.36 47.55 -16.52
CA LEU A 157 7.95 47.57 -16.14
C LEU A 157 7.21 48.69 -16.90
N PRO A 158 5.99 48.45 -17.41
CA PRO A 158 5.21 49.50 -18.07
C PRO A 158 4.80 50.60 -17.09
N ASP A 159 4.50 51.80 -17.61
CA ASP A 159 3.79 52.83 -16.84
C ASP A 159 2.31 52.42 -16.71
N HIS A 160 1.98 51.78 -15.60
CA HIS A 160 0.64 51.28 -15.31
C HIS A 160 0.34 51.35 -13.81
N ALA A 161 -0.93 51.45 -13.43
CA ALA A 161 -1.33 51.50 -12.02
C ALA A 161 -0.88 50.26 -11.22
N ILE A 162 -0.81 49.10 -11.88
CA ILE A 162 -0.38 47.83 -11.28
C ILE A 162 1.11 47.83 -10.90
N THR A 163 1.94 48.57 -11.65
CA THR A 163 3.40 48.62 -11.47
C THR A 163 3.84 49.78 -10.57
N GLN A 164 2.91 50.57 -10.03
CA GLN A 164 3.21 51.66 -9.11
C GLN A 164 3.92 51.13 -7.86
N GLY A 165 5.08 51.71 -7.55
CA GLY A 165 5.93 51.28 -6.44
C GLY A 165 6.58 49.91 -6.60
N VAL A 166 6.47 49.24 -7.75
CA VAL A 166 7.16 47.98 -8.03
C VAL A 166 8.51 48.29 -8.68
N GLU A 167 9.60 47.82 -8.07
CA GLU A 167 10.95 47.97 -8.62
C GLU A 167 11.30 46.76 -9.51
N SER A 168 12.39 46.85 -10.28
CA SER A 168 12.91 45.70 -11.03
C SER A 168 13.26 44.55 -10.08
N PHE A 169 12.90 43.31 -10.43
CA PHE A 169 13.14 42.13 -9.60
C PHE A 169 13.36 40.86 -10.44
N GLN A 170 13.82 39.81 -9.79
CA GLN A 170 13.88 38.45 -10.35
C GLN A 170 13.22 37.46 -9.41
N ALA A 171 12.75 36.33 -9.95
CA ALA A 171 12.19 35.25 -9.16
C ALA A 171 12.24 33.90 -9.90
N ASP A 172 12.66 32.86 -9.18
CA ASP A 172 12.56 31.45 -9.59
C ASP A 172 11.14 30.94 -9.29
N ASP A 173 10.39 30.60 -10.34
CA ASP A 173 9.01 30.11 -10.27
C ASP A 173 8.71 29.23 -11.49
N GLU A 174 7.53 28.63 -11.55
CA GLU A 174 7.02 27.93 -12.74
C GLU A 174 6.34 28.92 -13.68
N TRP A 175 7.09 29.86 -14.27
CA TRP A 175 6.50 30.91 -15.11
C TRP A 175 6.01 30.35 -16.45
N TYR A 176 4.73 30.53 -16.73
CA TYR A 176 4.13 30.08 -18.00
C TYR A 176 4.30 31.11 -19.10
N PHE A 177 4.56 30.64 -20.33
CA PHE A 177 4.70 31.50 -21.49
C PHE A 177 4.18 30.86 -22.79
N HIS A 178 4.24 31.64 -23.88
CA HIS A 178 3.55 31.35 -25.13
C HIS A 178 2.03 31.21 -24.93
N LEU A 179 1.46 32.19 -24.23
CA LEU A 179 0.05 32.23 -23.86
C LEU A 179 -0.82 32.70 -25.03
N ARG A 180 -2.10 32.32 -25.02
CA ARG A 180 -3.10 32.90 -25.93
C ARG A 180 -3.56 34.23 -25.40
N PHE A 181 -3.77 35.18 -26.30
CA PHE A 181 -4.37 36.48 -26.00
C PHE A 181 -5.48 36.78 -26.97
N LYS A 182 -6.49 37.50 -26.48
CA LYS A 182 -7.64 37.93 -27.29
C LYS A 182 -7.21 38.94 -28.35
N GLU A 183 -7.46 38.62 -29.61
CA GLU A 183 -7.12 39.48 -30.74
C GLU A 183 -7.96 40.79 -30.70
N GLY A 184 -7.31 41.94 -30.94
CA GLY A 184 -7.96 43.25 -30.93
C GLY A 184 -8.38 43.78 -29.54
N ALA A 185 -8.10 43.05 -28.46
CA ALA A 185 -8.36 43.47 -27.09
C ALA A 185 -7.25 44.40 -26.54
N LYS A 186 -7.61 45.26 -25.59
CA LYS A 186 -6.66 46.14 -24.90
C LYS A 186 -5.93 45.36 -23.78
N ILE A 187 -4.98 44.53 -24.19
CA ILE A 187 -4.08 43.79 -23.28
C ILE A 187 -2.81 44.60 -23.07
N THR A 188 -2.46 44.83 -21.81
CA THR A 188 -1.19 45.46 -21.42
C THR A 188 -0.31 44.41 -20.75
N PRO A 189 0.83 44.01 -21.35
CA PRO A 189 1.82 43.18 -20.69
C PRO A 189 2.33 43.89 -19.42
N ILE A 190 2.18 43.26 -18.27
CA ILE A 190 2.61 43.79 -16.97
C ILE A 190 3.99 43.25 -16.59
N LEU A 191 4.18 41.94 -16.74
CA LEU A 191 5.48 41.29 -16.62
C LEU A 191 5.80 40.56 -17.92
N ALA A 192 7.02 40.77 -18.42
CA ALA A 192 7.54 40.03 -19.55
C ALA A 192 9.04 39.79 -19.41
N ALA A 193 9.49 38.58 -19.76
CA ALA A 193 10.88 38.15 -19.65
C ALA A 193 11.27 37.24 -20.83
N VAL A 194 12.56 37.18 -21.14
CA VAL A 194 13.08 36.27 -22.18
C VAL A 194 13.35 34.91 -21.54
N ALA A 195 12.61 33.88 -21.97
CA ALA A 195 12.81 32.52 -21.48
C ALA A 195 14.15 31.95 -21.99
N PRO A 196 14.98 31.37 -21.11
CA PRO A 196 16.28 30.82 -21.51
C PRO A 196 16.11 29.48 -22.24
N GLU A 197 17.06 29.11 -23.12
CA GLU A 197 16.99 27.88 -23.93
C GLU A 197 16.76 26.59 -23.12
N HIS A 198 17.26 26.53 -21.87
CA HIS A 198 17.13 25.35 -21.03
C HIS A 198 15.68 25.04 -20.63
N THR A 199 14.77 26.01 -20.72
CA THR A 199 13.33 25.80 -20.52
C THR A 199 12.74 24.79 -21.50
N MET A 200 13.39 24.57 -22.65
CA MET A 200 12.94 23.69 -23.73
C MET A 200 13.59 22.29 -23.71
N ARG A 201 14.18 21.84 -22.59
CA ARG A 201 14.85 20.51 -22.52
C ARG A 201 13.88 19.31 -22.54
N ARG A 202 12.66 19.49 -22.02
CA ARG A 202 11.62 18.44 -22.01
C ARG A 202 11.18 18.15 -23.45
N ALA A 203 10.77 16.91 -23.75
CA ALA A 203 10.21 16.54 -25.05
C ALA A 203 8.88 17.29 -25.32
N ASP A 204 8.45 17.33 -26.58
CA ASP A 204 7.19 17.99 -26.94
C ASP A 204 6.00 17.28 -26.28
N GLY A 205 5.04 18.07 -25.79
CA GLY A 205 4.00 17.56 -24.92
C GLY A 205 2.98 18.62 -24.51
N PRO A 206 2.00 18.24 -23.67
CA PRO A 206 0.87 19.11 -23.32
C PRO A 206 1.27 20.39 -22.57
N HIS A 207 2.30 20.34 -21.71
CA HIS A 207 2.76 21.52 -20.94
C HIS A 207 4.26 21.82 -21.08
N SER A 208 4.98 21.02 -21.88
CA SER A 208 6.45 21.04 -21.91
C SER A 208 7.06 21.86 -23.04
N GLY A 209 6.66 21.60 -24.29
CA GLY A 209 7.28 22.19 -25.48
C GLY A 209 6.54 21.84 -26.77
N ASN A 210 6.73 22.67 -27.79
CA ASN A 210 6.31 22.40 -29.17
C ASN A 210 7.23 23.16 -30.15
N PRO A 211 7.21 22.84 -31.46
CA PRO A 211 8.13 23.45 -32.43
C PRO A 211 8.02 24.97 -32.55
N ILE A 212 6.84 25.54 -32.28
CA ILE A 212 6.59 26.99 -32.37
C ILE A 212 7.25 27.69 -31.17
N VAL A 213 6.99 27.20 -29.95
CA VAL A 213 7.57 27.73 -28.71
C VAL A 213 9.10 27.63 -28.74
N ARG A 214 9.64 26.49 -29.18
CA ARG A 214 11.10 26.30 -29.30
C ARG A 214 11.75 27.34 -30.21
N LYS A 215 11.09 27.65 -31.33
CA LYS A 215 11.57 28.68 -32.26
C LYS A 215 11.51 30.08 -31.63
N SER A 216 10.45 30.38 -30.89
CA SER A 216 10.28 31.63 -30.15
C SER A 216 11.37 31.83 -29.08
N VAL A 217 11.63 30.79 -28.28
CA VAL A 217 12.70 30.76 -27.26
C VAL A 217 14.08 30.90 -27.89
N ALA A 218 14.38 30.14 -28.95
CA ALA A 218 15.66 30.21 -29.66
C ALA A 218 15.90 31.59 -30.33
N ALA A 219 14.83 32.30 -30.69
CA ALA A 219 14.89 33.66 -31.23
C ALA A 219 15.05 34.73 -30.13
N GLY A 220 15.02 34.36 -28.84
CA GLY A 220 15.08 35.30 -27.72
C GLY A 220 13.86 36.20 -27.63
N GLU A 221 12.69 35.72 -28.07
CA GLU A 221 11.47 36.52 -28.05
C GLU A 221 10.98 36.76 -26.61
N LEU A 222 10.61 38.01 -26.33
CA LEU A 222 10.09 38.43 -25.04
C LEU A 222 8.72 37.79 -24.77
N GLN A 223 8.57 37.12 -23.63
CA GLN A 223 7.36 36.40 -23.26
C GLN A 223 6.57 37.13 -22.17
N THR A 224 5.29 37.39 -22.40
CA THR A 224 4.37 37.94 -21.39
C THR A 224 3.97 36.86 -20.39
N VAL A 225 4.19 37.09 -19.10
CA VAL A 225 3.88 36.16 -17.99
C VAL A 225 2.90 36.74 -16.96
N ALA A 226 2.62 38.05 -17.04
CA ALA A 226 1.49 38.68 -16.37
C ALA A 226 0.91 39.80 -17.24
N TRP A 227 -0.41 39.99 -17.24
CA TRP A 227 -1.08 40.95 -18.10
C TRP A 227 -2.31 41.58 -17.46
N ALA A 228 -2.58 42.83 -17.83
CA ALA A 228 -3.81 43.54 -17.51
C ALA A 228 -4.72 43.57 -18.74
N TYR A 229 -6.02 43.36 -18.51
CA TYR A 229 -7.04 43.41 -19.54
C TYR A 229 -8.13 44.43 -19.16
N ASP A 230 -8.22 45.52 -19.93
CA ASP A 230 -9.37 46.41 -19.90
C ASP A 230 -10.49 45.80 -20.75
N ARG A 231 -11.55 45.31 -20.08
CA ARG A 231 -12.66 44.67 -20.76
C ARG A 231 -13.62 45.69 -21.38
N ALA A 232 -14.29 45.28 -22.45
CA ALA A 232 -15.24 46.13 -23.18
C ALA A 232 -16.49 46.50 -22.34
N ASP A 233 -16.84 45.69 -21.35
CA ASP A 233 -17.92 45.94 -20.37
C ASP A 233 -17.53 46.98 -19.30
N GLY A 234 -16.31 47.52 -19.36
CA GLY A 234 -15.77 48.45 -18.38
C GLY A 234 -15.22 47.77 -17.11
N GLY A 235 -15.24 46.45 -17.03
CA GLY A 235 -14.53 45.65 -16.04
C GLY A 235 -13.04 45.54 -16.34
N ARG A 236 -12.30 44.97 -15.40
CA ARG A 236 -10.84 44.84 -15.45
C ARG A 236 -10.44 43.44 -15.01
N SER A 237 -9.51 42.82 -15.74
CA SER A 237 -9.01 41.50 -15.40
C SER A 237 -7.48 41.45 -15.36
N PHE A 238 -6.92 40.57 -14.54
CA PHE A 238 -5.47 40.38 -14.42
C PHE A 238 -5.13 38.89 -14.37
N GLY A 239 -4.21 38.46 -15.22
CA GLY A 239 -3.63 37.12 -15.19
C GLY A 239 -2.17 37.17 -14.75
N PHE A 240 -1.78 36.24 -13.89
CA PHE A 240 -0.44 36.13 -13.33
C PHE A 240 -0.04 34.66 -13.26
N THR A 241 1.04 34.26 -13.94
CA THR A 241 1.42 32.84 -14.02
C THR A 241 2.30 32.37 -12.88
N GLY A 242 2.87 33.29 -12.08
CA GLY A 242 3.66 32.96 -10.91
C GLY A 242 2.82 32.55 -9.70
N GLY A 243 3.49 32.10 -8.65
CA GLY A 243 2.86 31.63 -7.42
C GLY A 243 3.03 30.14 -7.18
N HIS A 244 3.68 29.38 -8.07
CA HIS A 244 3.93 27.94 -7.86
C HIS A 244 4.57 27.70 -6.51
N TYR A 245 5.68 28.40 -6.23
CA TYR A 245 6.36 28.38 -4.95
C TYR A 245 5.76 29.43 -4.02
N HIS A 246 5.17 28.99 -2.92
CA HIS A 246 4.59 29.87 -1.90
C HIS A 246 5.61 30.89 -1.38
N TRP A 247 6.88 30.51 -1.33
CA TRP A 247 7.98 31.33 -0.83
C TRP A 247 8.20 32.63 -1.62
N ASN A 248 7.77 32.68 -2.89
CA ASN A 248 7.82 33.91 -3.69
C ASN A 248 6.87 35.00 -3.17
N TRP A 249 5.86 34.63 -2.36
CA TRP A 249 5.11 35.61 -1.59
C TRP A 249 5.96 36.32 -0.57
N GLY A 250 7.21 35.92 -0.29
CA GLY A 250 8.21 36.66 0.50
C GLY A 250 8.80 37.89 -0.20
N ASN A 251 8.67 37.99 -1.53
CA ASN A 251 9.19 39.09 -2.33
C ASN A 251 8.22 40.28 -2.35
N ASP A 252 8.66 41.44 -1.83
CA ASP A 252 7.85 42.67 -1.77
C ASP A 252 7.34 43.11 -3.15
N ASN A 253 8.14 42.98 -4.21
CA ASN A 253 7.75 43.43 -5.55
C ASN A 253 6.65 42.54 -6.13
N ILE A 254 6.70 41.21 -5.90
CA ILE A 254 5.64 40.28 -6.31
C ILE A 254 4.36 40.58 -5.52
N ARG A 255 4.44 40.66 -4.19
CA ARG A 255 3.28 40.97 -3.34
C ARG A 255 2.63 42.30 -3.73
N ARG A 256 3.43 43.36 -3.93
CA ARG A 256 2.92 44.70 -4.30
C ARG A 256 2.27 44.69 -5.67
N LEU A 257 2.89 44.03 -6.66
CA LEU A 257 2.31 43.91 -8.00
C LEU A 257 0.93 43.25 -7.95
N VAL A 258 0.81 42.09 -7.29
CA VAL A 258 -0.45 41.34 -7.22
C VAL A 258 -1.49 42.11 -6.39
N THR A 259 -1.08 42.75 -5.29
CA THR A 259 -1.96 43.61 -4.47
C THR A 259 -2.49 44.79 -5.28
N ASN A 260 -1.62 45.51 -5.99
CA ASN A 260 -2.02 46.60 -6.89
C ASN A 260 -2.97 46.09 -7.99
N ALA A 261 -2.75 44.89 -8.53
CA ALA A 261 -3.65 44.30 -9.52
C ALA A 261 -5.04 44.00 -8.95
N ILE A 262 -5.13 43.46 -7.73
CA ILE A 262 -6.40 43.21 -7.06
C ILE A 262 -7.15 44.52 -6.80
N LEU A 263 -6.46 45.54 -6.28
CA LEU A 263 -7.06 46.88 -6.09
C LEU A 263 -7.47 47.53 -7.42
N TRP A 264 -6.65 47.40 -8.45
CA TRP A 264 -6.92 47.96 -9.78
C TRP A 264 -8.15 47.31 -10.43
N THR A 265 -8.30 45.98 -10.30
CA THR A 265 -9.47 45.25 -10.80
C THR A 265 -10.74 45.58 -10.00
N ALA A 266 -10.62 45.80 -8.68
CA ALA A 266 -11.71 46.31 -7.83
C ALA A 266 -12.06 47.79 -8.08
N LYS A 267 -11.24 48.51 -8.86
CA LYS A 267 -11.29 49.97 -9.06
C LYS A 267 -11.18 50.74 -7.74
N ALA A 268 -10.40 50.20 -6.80
CA ALA A 268 -9.97 50.92 -5.62
C ALA A 268 -8.84 51.91 -5.97
N ASP A 269 -8.65 52.92 -5.12
CA ASP A 269 -7.54 53.86 -5.26
C ASP A 269 -6.22 53.16 -4.92
N ILE A 270 -5.20 53.39 -5.74
CA ILE A 270 -3.83 52.92 -5.53
C ILE A 270 -2.96 54.16 -5.33
N GLU A 271 -2.26 54.23 -4.21
CA GLU A 271 -1.37 55.36 -3.91
C GLU A 271 -0.24 55.46 -4.94
N SER A 272 0.31 56.67 -5.13
CA SER A 272 1.41 56.89 -6.08
C SER A 272 2.69 56.13 -5.74
N GLU A 273 2.85 55.72 -4.48
CA GLU A 273 3.96 54.90 -3.99
C GLU A 273 3.67 53.38 -4.13
N GLY A 274 2.49 53.01 -4.66
CA GLY A 274 1.97 51.63 -4.69
C GLY A 274 1.29 51.19 -3.39
N ALA A 275 0.73 49.98 -3.37
CA ALA A 275 0.10 49.41 -2.19
C ALA A 275 1.09 49.22 -1.02
N SER A 276 0.69 49.70 0.15
CA SER A 276 1.37 49.47 1.43
C SER A 276 1.25 48.00 1.86
N LEU A 277 2.38 47.30 2.01
CA LEU A 277 2.41 45.87 2.37
C LEU A 277 2.38 45.62 3.89
N GLY A 278 1.97 46.60 4.68
CA GLY A 278 2.01 46.54 6.15
C GLY A 278 3.39 46.91 6.74
N LYS A 279 3.45 47.01 8.08
CA LYS A 279 4.66 47.46 8.81
C LYS A 279 5.68 46.36 9.12
N LYS A 280 5.27 45.09 9.02
CA LYS A 280 6.12 43.93 9.31
C LYS A 280 6.62 43.32 7.98
N PRO A 281 7.93 43.06 7.83
CA PRO A 281 8.41 42.22 6.74
C PRO A 281 7.77 40.84 6.84
N VAL A 282 7.33 40.29 5.71
CA VAL A 282 6.93 38.87 5.60
C VAL A 282 8.20 38.07 5.31
N GLY A 283 8.75 37.44 6.35
CA GLY A 283 9.86 36.51 6.27
C GLY A 283 9.38 35.06 6.37
N ILE A 284 10.30 34.15 6.69
CA ILE A 284 9.98 32.72 6.72
C ILE A 284 8.87 32.42 7.73
N ASP A 285 8.87 33.05 8.91
CA ASP A 285 7.92 32.72 9.97
C ASP A 285 6.49 33.04 9.54
N THR A 286 6.26 34.22 8.94
CA THR A 286 4.96 34.58 8.36
C THR A 286 4.56 33.65 7.21
N LEU A 287 5.51 33.24 6.37
CA LEU A 287 5.24 32.32 5.25
C LEU A 287 4.87 30.90 5.72
N LEU A 288 5.28 30.49 6.93
CA LEU A 288 4.88 29.19 7.48
C LEU A 288 3.48 29.20 8.09
N GLU A 289 2.86 30.37 8.23
CA GLU A 289 1.50 30.50 8.73
C GLU A 289 0.46 30.10 7.66
N ASN A 290 -0.64 29.50 8.11
CA ASN A 290 -1.80 29.15 7.26
C ASN A 290 -1.49 28.26 6.04
N GLN A 291 -0.34 27.57 6.03
CA GLN A 291 0.04 26.60 5.01
C GLN A 291 -1.11 25.60 4.78
N ASP A 292 -1.40 25.35 3.51
CA ASP A 292 -2.40 24.40 3.07
C ASP A 292 -1.97 22.97 3.30
N TYR A 293 -0.68 22.67 3.32
CA TYR A 293 -0.17 21.35 3.66
C TYR A 293 0.59 21.38 4.97
N ASP A 294 0.69 20.21 5.57
CA ASP A 294 1.55 20.04 6.73
C ASP A 294 3.01 20.14 6.31
N GLN A 295 3.80 20.82 7.15
CA GLN A 295 5.23 20.99 6.94
C GLN A 295 5.95 19.63 6.88
N PRO A 296 6.72 19.32 5.82
CA PRO A 296 7.41 18.06 5.66
C PRO A 296 8.59 18.01 6.63
N GLN A 297 8.95 16.82 7.09
CA GLN A 297 9.92 16.65 8.17
C GLN A 297 11.34 17.14 7.88
N ASN A 298 11.74 17.09 6.62
CA ASN A 298 13.03 17.55 6.13
C ASN A 298 12.98 19.03 5.69
N PHE A 299 11.89 19.75 5.98
CA PHE A 299 11.79 21.15 5.65
C PHE A 299 12.88 21.94 6.36
N ASN A 300 13.80 22.48 5.57
CA ASN A 300 14.85 23.34 6.06
C ASN A 300 14.48 24.80 5.74
N PRO A 301 13.98 25.58 6.73
CA PRO A 301 13.64 26.98 6.51
C PRO A 301 14.84 27.79 6.02
N GLN A 302 16.06 27.41 6.41
CA GLN A 302 17.28 28.08 6.00
C GLN A 302 17.55 27.92 4.49
N GLN A 303 17.27 26.74 3.92
CA GLN A 303 17.40 26.53 2.46
C GLN A 303 16.39 27.37 1.69
N VAL A 304 15.18 27.54 2.22
CA VAL A 304 14.15 28.40 1.62
C VAL A 304 14.54 29.87 1.71
N ILE A 305 15.01 30.32 2.87
CA ILE A 305 15.53 31.69 3.06
C ILE A 305 16.63 31.99 2.05
N GLU A 306 17.58 31.07 1.86
CA GLU A 306 18.70 31.23 0.95
C GLU A 306 18.26 31.21 -0.52
N LYS A 307 17.43 30.23 -0.90
CA LYS A 307 16.94 30.08 -2.29
C LYS A 307 16.08 31.25 -2.75
N PHE A 308 15.20 31.75 -1.90
CA PHE A 308 14.23 32.81 -2.25
C PHE A 308 14.61 34.19 -1.73
N HIS A 309 15.82 34.35 -1.17
CA HIS A 309 16.36 35.61 -0.67
C HIS A 309 15.43 36.33 0.32
N LEU A 310 14.85 35.58 1.27
CA LEU A 310 13.87 36.09 2.22
C LEU A 310 14.51 37.08 3.22
N LYS A 311 13.77 38.15 3.55
CA LYS A 311 14.20 39.14 4.55
C LYS A 311 14.03 38.60 5.97
N ALA A 312 15.00 38.87 6.85
CA ALA A 312 14.90 38.52 8.26
C ALA A 312 13.82 39.35 8.98
N GLU A 313 12.93 38.69 9.73
CA GLU A 313 11.97 39.37 10.60
C GLU A 313 12.67 39.91 11.86
N ALA A 314 12.28 41.10 12.32
CA ALA A 314 12.84 41.67 13.53
C ALA A 314 12.38 40.88 14.76
N VAL A 315 13.29 40.10 15.33
CA VAL A 315 13.06 39.32 16.55
C VAL A 315 12.87 40.27 17.74
N GLU A 316 11.64 40.41 18.24
CA GLU A 316 11.44 40.84 19.63
C GLU A 316 11.94 39.69 20.53
N ASN A 317 13.14 39.88 21.07
CA ASN A 317 13.80 38.98 21.99
C ASN A 317 12.93 38.68 23.22
N ASP A 318 12.34 37.48 23.27
CA ASP A 318 12.01 36.84 24.55
C ASP A 318 12.21 35.31 24.52
N SER A 319 13.37 34.86 24.02
CA SER A 319 13.78 33.45 24.15
C SER A 319 15.17 33.31 24.76
N ALA A 320 15.26 33.63 26.04
CA ALA A 320 16.31 33.09 26.91
C ALA A 320 15.67 32.19 27.99
N LYS A 321 16.00 30.89 27.93
CA LYS A 321 15.69 29.77 28.85
C LYS A 321 14.39 28.99 28.59
N LYS A 322 14.43 28.01 27.69
CA LYS A 322 13.60 26.80 27.84
C LYS A 322 14.21 25.89 28.92
N THR A 323 13.89 26.18 30.17
CA THR A 323 13.79 25.15 31.20
C THR A 323 12.50 24.37 30.95
N SER A 324 12.54 23.05 30.86
CA SER A 324 11.34 22.21 30.74
C SER A 324 10.47 22.37 31.98
N ALA A 325 9.40 23.15 31.87
CA ALA A 325 8.39 23.26 32.91
C ALA A 325 7.74 21.87 33.12
N LYS A 326 7.68 21.41 34.37
CA LYS A 326 7.06 20.11 34.68
C LYS A 326 5.53 20.24 34.63
N PRO A 327 4.81 19.29 34.00
CA PRO A 327 3.36 19.29 33.96
C PRO A 327 2.77 19.27 35.37
N ARG A 328 1.81 20.17 35.64
CA ARG A 328 1.11 20.22 36.91
C ARG A 328 -0.38 20.00 36.68
N LYS A 329 -0.84 18.76 36.91
CA LYS A 329 -2.26 18.42 36.86
C LYS A 329 -3.02 19.15 37.98
N LEU A 330 -4.04 19.91 37.59
CA LEU A 330 -4.92 20.63 38.52
C LEU A 330 -6.24 19.87 38.75
N PHE A 331 -6.72 19.14 37.74
CA PHE A 331 -7.97 18.39 37.79
C PHE A 331 -7.95 17.18 36.85
N SER A 332 -8.73 16.15 37.21
CA SER A 332 -9.11 15.03 36.36
C SER A 332 -10.46 14.52 36.81
N SER A 333 -11.39 14.33 35.88
CA SER A 333 -12.66 13.66 36.14
C SER A 333 -12.48 12.13 36.17
N ASP A 334 -13.50 11.42 36.63
CA ASP A 334 -13.76 10.05 36.19
C ASP A 334 -14.15 10.03 34.70
N VAL A 335 -14.20 8.85 34.07
CA VAL A 335 -14.63 8.74 32.66
C VAL A 335 -16.12 9.07 32.54
N VAL A 336 -16.44 10.00 31.65
CA VAL A 336 -17.79 10.42 31.28
C VAL A 336 -18.22 9.62 30.06
N ASN A 337 -19.26 8.82 30.20
CA ASN A 337 -19.87 8.02 29.12
C ASN A 337 -21.40 8.15 29.17
N ALA A 338 -22.10 7.51 28.23
CA ALA A 338 -23.56 7.58 28.13
C ALA A 338 -24.33 7.01 29.36
N ARG A 339 -23.64 6.39 30.33
CA ARG A 339 -24.25 5.91 31.59
C ARG A 339 -24.14 6.91 32.73
N VAL A 340 -23.28 7.93 32.58
CA VAL A 340 -23.13 9.00 33.56
C VAL A 340 -24.34 9.93 33.47
N GLN A 341 -25.02 10.13 34.60
CA GLN A 341 -26.23 10.95 34.66
C GLN A 341 -25.96 12.37 34.11
N GLY A 342 -26.69 12.76 33.06
CA GLY A 342 -26.54 14.06 32.42
C GLY A 342 -25.37 14.20 31.45
N HIS A 343 -24.67 13.10 31.13
CA HIS A 343 -23.58 13.03 30.14
C HIS A 343 -22.45 14.06 30.37
N ARG A 344 -22.21 14.44 31.64
CA ARG A 344 -21.33 15.55 31.98
C ARG A 344 -20.67 15.44 33.34
N VAL A 345 -19.67 16.30 33.56
CA VAL A 345 -18.99 16.53 34.82
C VAL A 345 -18.79 18.03 35.06
N ASP A 346 -19.05 18.49 36.28
CA ASP A 346 -18.75 19.86 36.70
C ASP A 346 -17.27 19.98 37.09
N ILE A 347 -16.61 21.00 36.58
CA ILE A 347 -15.18 21.25 36.76
C ILE A 347 -15.00 22.56 37.51
N ASP A 348 -14.34 22.51 38.67
CA ASP A 348 -14.09 23.65 39.56
C ASP A 348 -12.64 23.55 40.08
N VAL A 349 -11.77 24.48 39.65
CA VAL A 349 -10.31 24.35 39.78
C VAL A 349 -9.65 25.65 40.24
N GLU A 350 -8.81 25.56 41.27
CA GLU A 350 -8.00 26.69 41.78
C GLU A 350 -6.72 26.91 40.93
N LEU A 351 -6.57 28.12 40.40
CA LEU A 351 -5.47 28.56 39.52
C LEU A 351 -4.41 29.32 40.34
N LYS A 352 -3.61 28.61 41.12
CA LYS A 352 -2.55 29.21 41.96
C LYS A 352 -1.42 29.82 41.11
N GLY A 353 -1.59 31.04 40.61
CA GLY A 353 -0.59 31.78 39.82
C GLY A 353 -0.31 31.17 38.44
N VAL A 354 -1.28 30.45 37.88
CA VAL A 354 -1.16 29.80 36.56
C VAL A 354 -1.15 30.86 35.47
N ARG A 355 -0.23 30.75 34.51
CA ARG A 355 -0.23 31.56 33.27
C ARG A 355 -0.47 30.72 32.03
N ASP A 356 0.06 29.51 31.98
CA ASP A 356 -0.20 28.53 30.92
C ASP A 356 -1.20 27.50 31.44
N LEU A 357 -2.39 27.49 30.87
CA LEU A 357 -3.50 26.62 31.24
C LEU A 357 -3.84 25.70 30.08
N TYR A 358 -4.06 24.42 30.35
CA TYR A 358 -4.39 23.41 29.34
C TYR A 358 -5.67 22.70 29.71
N LEU A 359 -6.62 22.65 28.78
CA LEU A 359 -7.80 21.78 28.84
C LEU A 359 -7.51 20.53 28.01
N VAL A 360 -7.72 19.35 28.57
CA VAL A 360 -7.39 18.06 27.94
C VAL A 360 -8.58 17.12 28.02
N ALA A 361 -9.03 16.60 26.89
CA ALA A 361 -9.97 15.48 26.85
C ALA A 361 -9.21 14.21 26.41
N ASP A 362 -9.25 13.14 27.19
CA ASP A 362 -8.70 11.83 26.79
C ASP A 362 -9.81 10.78 26.59
N ASP A 363 -9.48 9.72 25.86
CA ASP A 363 -10.38 8.63 25.45
C ASP A 363 -10.78 7.65 26.55
N GLY A 364 -10.50 7.97 27.83
CA GLY A 364 -10.90 7.12 28.94
C GLY A 364 -10.17 5.77 29.04
N GLY A 365 -9.39 5.36 28.03
CA GLY A 365 -8.64 4.11 27.96
C GLY A 365 -9.25 2.99 27.12
N ASP A 366 -10.31 3.24 26.33
CA ASP A 366 -10.93 2.28 25.40
C ASP A 366 -10.83 2.68 23.91
N GLY A 367 -10.01 3.69 23.61
CA GLY A 367 -9.82 4.23 22.27
C GLY A 367 -10.84 5.31 21.94
N PHE A 368 -10.54 6.19 20.97
CA PHE A 368 -11.26 7.46 20.81
C PHE A 368 -12.59 7.36 20.03
N ALA A 369 -13.18 6.18 19.87
CA ALA A 369 -14.27 5.96 18.91
C ALA A 369 -15.61 6.57 19.36
N CYS A 370 -16.06 7.62 18.67
CA CYS A 370 -17.27 8.40 19.01
C CYS A 370 -17.10 9.29 20.25
N ASP A 371 -15.87 9.67 20.59
CA ASP A 371 -15.53 10.50 21.75
C ASP A 371 -15.62 12.00 21.48
N TRP A 372 -16.83 12.43 21.18
CA TRP A 372 -17.12 13.84 20.96
C TRP A 372 -17.26 14.52 22.31
N ALA A 373 -16.53 15.61 22.51
CA ALA A 373 -16.41 16.25 23.81
C ALA A 373 -16.58 17.76 23.70
N ASP A 374 -17.30 18.34 24.65
CA ASP A 374 -17.49 19.78 24.77
C ASP A 374 -17.01 20.29 26.13
N TRP A 375 -16.26 21.39 26.10
CA TRP A 375 -15.99 22.24 27.25
C TRP A 375 -17.00 23.39 27.28
N ILE A 376 -18.03 23.28 28.11
CA ILE A 376 -19.16 24.21 28.18
C ILE A 376 -18.92 25.25 29.28
N ASP A 377 -19.20 26.51 28.94
CA ASP A 377 -18.97 27.72 29.75
C ASP A 377 -17.61 27.77 30.51
N PRO A 378 -16.46 27.44 29.87
CA PRO A 378 -15.18 27.45 30.55
C PRO A 378 -14.78 28.90 30.90
N THR A 379 -14.86 29.24 32.19
CA THR A 379 -14.81 30.62 32.70
C THR A 379 -13.75 30.77 33.78
N LEU A 380 -12.88 31.77 33.64
CA LEU A 380 -11.92 32.19 34.65
C LEU A 380 -12.56 33.22 35.59
N HIS A 381 -12.32 33.09 36.90
CA HIS A 381 -12.78 34.02 37.92
C HIS A 381 -11.61 34.66 38.67
N GLY A 382 -11.73 35.95 38.97
CA GLY A 382 -10.74 36.68 39.75
C GLY A 382 -11.19 38.08 40.14
N PRO A 383 -10.34 38.89 40.81
CA PRO A 383 -10.67 40.25 41.23
C PRO A 383 -10.97 41.22 40.08
N LYS A 384 -10.65 40.84 38.84
CA LYS A 384 -10.94 41.61 37.62
C LYS A 384 -12.30 41.27 36.98
N GLY A 385 -13.07 40.35 37.58
CA GLY A 385 -14.33 39.84 37.04
C GLY A 385 -14.19 38.44 36.44
N ASP A 386 -15.20 38.03 35.68
CA ASP A 386 -15.26 36.75 34.98
C ASP A 386 -14.78 36.90 33.54
N LEU A 387 -14.05 35.89 33.02
CA LEU A 387 -13.54 35.87 31.65
C LEU A 387 -13.76 34.50 31.02
N SER A 388 -14.52 34.46 29.93
CA SER A 388 -14.73 33.25 29.14
C SER A 388 -13.45 32.85 28.39
N LEU A 389 -13.06 31.57 28.47
CA LEU A 389 -11.96 31.01 27.69
C LEU A 389 -12.31 30.93 26.18
N VAL A 390 -13.60 30.82 25.85
CA VAL A 390 -14.07 30.84 24.44
C VAL A 390 -13.78 32.20 23.80
N GLU A 391 -14.10 33.27 24.53
CA GLU A 391 -13.88 34.66 24.11
C GLU A 391 -12.39 35.03 24.13
N LEU A 392 -11.67 34.62 25.17
CA LEU A 392 -10.22 34.81 25.28
C LEU A 392 -9.49 34.20 24.07
N GLY A 393 -9.94 33.03 23.62
CA GLY A 393 -9.29 32.25 22.58
C GLY A 393 -8.06 31.49 23.10
N TRP A 394 -7.77 30.36 22.45
CA TRP A 394 -6.61 29.55 22.76
C TRP A 394 -5.37 30.03 21.99
N LYS A 395 -4.20 29.80 22.57
CA LYS A 395 -2.90 29.99 21.93
C LYS A 395 -2.60 28.85 20.95
N LYS A 396 -2.97 27.63 21.30
CA LYS A 396 -2.83 26.43 20.48
C LYS A 396 -3.92 25.43 20.85
N ALA A 397 -4.46 24.71 19.89
CA ALA A 397 -5.39 23.62 20.16
C ALA A 397 -5.12 22.47 19.19
N THR A 398 -5.33 21.25 19.65
CA THR A 398 -5.13 20.01 18.89
C THR A 398 -6.18 18.99 19.31
N THR A 399 -6.66 18.19 18.38
CA THR A 399 -7.70 17.17 18.57
C THR A 399 -7.35 15.98 17.68
N GLY A 400 -7.60 14.75 18.15
CA GLY A 400 -7.26 13.53 17.41
C GLY A 400 -8.11 13.34 16.14
N TRP A 401 -9.31 13.90 16.14
CA TRP A 401 -10.22 13.88 14.99
C TRP A 401 -11.12 15.14 14.99
N GLY A 402 -11.57 15.56 13.82
CA GLY A 402 -12.33 16.81 13.64
C GLY A 402 -11.50 18.07 13.92
N ASP A 403 -12.16 19.16 14.31
CA ASP A 403 -11.49 20.41 14.70
C ASP A 403 -11.86 20.83 16.13
N VAL A 404 -11.03 21.67 16.75
CA VAL A 404 -11.40 22.39 17.96
C VAL A 404 -12.16 23.66 17.56
N ARG A 405 -13.43 23.76 17.98
CA ARG A 405 -14.34 24.82 17.48
C ARG A 405 -14.94 25.63 18.61
N LYS A 406 -15.16 26.93 18.34
CA LYS A 406 -15.88 27.84 19.24
C LYS A 406 -17.37 27.75 18.96
N ASP A 407 -18.16 27.58 20.00
CA ASP A 407 -19.63 27.57 19.96
C ASP A 407 -20.21 26.56 18.95
N ALA A 408 -19.48 25.46 18.74
CA ALA A 408 -19.84 24.34 17.89
C ALA A 408 -19.10 23.07 18.35
N ASN A 409 -19.68 21.90 18.10
CA ASN A 409 -19.00 20.61 18.27
C ASN A 409 -17.87 20.45 17.23
N CYS A 410 -17.09 19.37 17.28
CA CYS A 410 -15.87 19.24 16.47
C CYS A 410 -16.08 19.21 14.93
N GLN A 411 -17.30 18.98 14.44
CA GLN A 411 -17.67 19.04 13.03
C GLN A 411 -18.36 20.36 12.61
N GLY A 412 -18.50 21.31 13.53
CA GLY A 412 -19.07 22.63 13.22
C GLY A 412 -20.59 22.69 13.32
N GLN A 413 -21.23 21.66 13.88
CA GLN A 413 -22.64 21.70 14.26
C GLN A 413 -22.79 22.34 15.64
N ARG A 414 -24.00 22.76 15.99
CA ARG A 414 -24.26 23.27 17.34
C ARG A 414 -24.13 22.14 18.36
N TRP A 415 -23.38 22.36 19.44
CA TRP A 415 -23.21 21.38 20.51
C TRP A 415 -24.53 21.10 21.23
N SER A 416 -24.72 19.84 21.64
CA SER A 416 -25.89 19.41 22.37
C SER A 416 -25.58 18.22 23.26
N VAL A 417 -26.18 18.21 24.45
CA VAL A 417 -26.05 17.16 25.46
C VAL A 417 -27.45 16.72 25.89
N GLU A 418 -27.77 15.44 25.74
CA GLU A 418 -29.10 14.87 25.97
C GLU A 418 -30.22 15.57 25.17
N GLY A 419 -29.92 15.92 23.92
CA GLY A 419 -30.82 16.60 22.99
C GLY A 419 -31.04 18.09 23.29
N ARG A 420 -30.18 18.71 24.11
CA ARG A 420 -30.30 20.13 24.51
C ARG A 420 -28.95 20.83 24.47
N SER A 421 -28.89 22.04 23.90
CA SER A 421 -27.74 22.92 24.13
C SER A 421 -27.79 23.43 25.57
N ILE A 422 -26.78 23.08 26.35
CA ILE A 422 -26.57 23.58 27.71
C ILE A 422 -25.42 24.60 27.72
N GLY A 423 -25.54 25.61 28.57
CA GLY A 423 -24.59 26.72 28.66
C GLY A 423 -24.79 27.84 27.62
N ARG A 424 -23.93 28.85 27.67
CA ARG A 424 -23.94 30.01 26.74
C ARG A 424 -22.89 29.87 25.65
N HIS A 425 -21.71 29.36 26.02
CA HIS A 425 -20.59 29.14 25.11
C HIS A 425 -20.01 27.74 25.28
N ALA A 426 -19.37 27.22 24.24
CA ALA A 426 -18.68 25.94 24.30
C ALA A 426 -17.40 25.92 23.45
N ILE A 427 -16.50 25.01 23.82
CA ILE A 427 -15.38 24.59 22.98
C ILE A 427 -15.57 23.12 22.65
N GLY A 428 -16.02 22.83 21.43
CA GLY A 428 -16.19 21.47 20.95
C GLY A 428 -14.89 20.88 20.42
N THR A 429 -14.67 19.61 20.71
CA THR A 429 -13.45 18.86 20.38
C THR A 429 -13.77 17.36 20.29
N HIS A 430 -12.77 16.55 19.98
CA HIS A 430 -12.85 15.10 20.01
C HIS A 430 -11.70 14.58 20.88
N ALA A 431 -11.92 13.53 21.68
CA ALA A 431 -10.80 12.90 22.36
C ALA A 431 -9.89 12.22 21.32
N ASN A 432 -8.59 12.13 21.52
CA ASN A 432 -7.81 12.85 22.53
C ASN A 432 -7.54 14.30 22.07
N SER A 433 -7.64 15.29 22.95
CA SER A 433 -7.39 16.71 22.63
C SER A 433 -6.64 17.49 23.70
N VAL A 434 -5.96 18.55 23.28
CA VAL A 434 -5.21 19.48 24.14
C VAL A 434 -5.45 20.92 23.66
N ILE A 435 -5.95 21.77 24.54
CA ILE A 435 -6.26 23.18 24.25
C ILE A 435 -5.48 24.06 25.23
N HIS A 436 -4.50 24.79 24.70
CA HIS A 436 -3.57 25.65 25.45
C HIS A 436 -4.03 27.10 25.45
N PHE A 437 -4.20 27.66 26.64
CA PHE A 437 -4.49 29.06 26.88
C PHE A 437 -3.33 29.74 27.59
N GLN A 438 -3.09 31.00 27.23
CA GLN A 438 -2.27 31.91 28.01
C GLN A 438 -3.19 32.86 28.76
N ILE A 439 -3.31 32.69 30.07
CA ILE A 439 -4.29 33.39 30.90
C ILE A 439 -3.68 34.65 31.56
N PRO A 440 -4.41 35.79 31.64
CA PRO A 440 -3.88 37.01 32.25
C PRO A 440 -3.65 36.89 33.76
N GLU A 441 -2.75 37.71 34.30
CA GLU A 441 -2.56 37.77 35.76
C GLU A 441 -3.81 38.27 36.49
N GLY A 442 -4.15 37.59 37.59
CA GLY A 442 -5.21 37.96 38.52
C GLY A 442 -6.39 37.00 38.55
N TYR A 443 -6.50 36.04 37.64
CA TYR A 443 -7.52 34.98 37.76
C TYR A 443 -7.04 33.90 38.73
N THR A 444 -7.91 33.51 39.65
CA THR A 444 -7.59 32.57 40.74
C THR A 444 -8.34 31.26 40.62
N LYS A 445 -9.34 31.16 39.73
CA LYS A 445 -10.21 29.99 39.63
C LYS A 445 -10.71 29.78 38.19
N LEU A 446 -10.91 28.52 37.79
CA LEU A 446 -11.58 28.10 36.56
C LEU A 446 -12.84 27.31 36.94
N THR A 447 -13.97 27.60 36.31
CA THR A 447 -15.12 26.69 36.26
C THR A 447 -15.44 26.30 34.82
N ALA A 448 -15.84 25.05 34.59
CA ALA A 448 -16.31 24.57 33.29
C ALA A 448 -17.26 23.38 33.48
N ILE A 449 -17.97 22.99 32.44
CA ILE A 449 -18.67 21.70 32.36
C ILE A 449 -18.01 20.91 31.24
N GLY A 450 -17.46 19.73 31.55
CA GLY A 450 -17.04 18.77 30.53
C GLY A 450 -18.20 17.86 30.19
N ALA A 451 -18.58 17.73 28.92
CA ALA A 451 -19.68 16.86 28.51
C ALA A 451 -19.35 16.08 27.24
N ILE A 452 -19.94 14.90 27.09
CA ILE A 452 -19.94 14.17 25.82
C ILE A 452 -21.07 14.72 24.93
N ASP A 453 -20.75 15.03 23.68
CA ASP A 453 -21.70 15.62 22.72
C ASP A 453 -22.63 14.54 22.17
N ASP A 454 -23.87 14.93 21.87
CA ASP A 454 -24.88 14.03 21.30
C ASP A 454 -24.42 13.42 19.97
N SER A 455 -23.59 14.11 19.18
CA SER A 455 -23.03 13.50 17.96
C SER A 455 -22.15 12.30 18.25
N GLY A 456 -21.52 12.23 19.42
CA GLY A 456 -20.86 11.01 19.91
C GLY A 456 -21.86 10.00 20.44
N THR A 457 -22.76 10.40 21.34
CA THR A 457 -23.68 9.46 22.01
C THR A 457 -24.78 8.87 21.10
N ASN A 458 -25.11 9.55 20.00
CA ASN A 458 -26.07 9.05 19.00
C ASN A 458 -25.45 7.99 18.08
N GLN A 459 -24.13 7.86 18.06
CA GLN A 459 -23.45 6.78 17.38
C GLN A 459 -23.40 5.55 18.28
N ASN A 460 -23.60 4.37 17.71
CA ASN A 460 -23.54 3.08 18.42
C ASN A 460 -24.37 3.02 19.72
N ASN A 461 -25.49 3.75 19.80
CA ASN A 461 -26.30 3.92 21.02
C ASN A 461 -25.49 4.36 22.27
N GLY A 462 -24.40 5.11 22.06
CA GLY A 462 -23.54 5.61 23.13
C GLY A 462 -22.72 4.54 23.85
N GLN A 463 -22.57 3.33 23.26
CA GLN A 463 -21.81 2.25 23.90
C GLN A 463 -20.30 2.45 23.88
N THR A 464 -19.79 3.21 22.91
CA THR A 464 -18.34 3.38 22.67
C THR A 464 -17.82 4.77 23.03
N THR A 465 -18.68 5.67 23.54
CA THR A 465 -18.29 7.05 23.89
C THR A 465 -17.85 7.14 25.35
N SER A 466 -16.65 7.66 25.56
CA SER A 466 -15.84 7.49 26.76
C SER A 466 -14.80 8.62 26.87
N VAL A 467 -15.09 9.67 27.65
CA VAL A 467 -14.20 10.84 27.71
C VAL A 467 -13.79 11.17 29.14
N ARG A 468 -12.51 11.36 29.39
CA ARG A 468 -11.99 11.93 30.65
C ARG A 468 -11.54 13.38 30.46
N PHE A 469 -12.04 14.29 31.28
CA PHE A 469 -11.69 15.71 31.25
C PHE A 469 -10.61 16.02 32.29
N GLN A 470 -9.52 16.65 31.86
CA GLN A 470 -8.39 17.02 32.70
C GLN A 470 -7.98 18.48 32.49
N VAL A 471 -7.45 19.10 33.54
CA VAL A 471 -6.92 20.47 33.49
C VAL A 471 -5.48 20.47 33.99
N TYR A 472 -4.57 21.05 33.23
CA TYR A 472 -3.16 21.17 33.56
C TYR A 472 -2.70 22.63 33.60
N ALA A 473 -1.70 22.90 34.42
CA ALA A 473 -0.93 24.13 34.42
C ALA A 473 0.51 23.87 33.97
N ASP A 474 1.12 24.92 33.41
CA ASP A 474 2.54 25.05 33.09
C ASP A 474 3.00 24.17 31.91
N ALA A 475 2.61 22.89 31.87
CA ALA A 475 2.79 21.96 30.75
C ALA A 475 1.80 20.77 30.84
N VAL A 476 1.70 19.96 29.79
CA VAL A 476 0.97 18.67 29.78
C VAL A 476 1.96 17.48 29.75
N PRO A 477 1.61 16.31 30.31
CA PRO A 477 2.44 15.10 30.22
C PRO A 477 2.81 14.79 28.77
N SER A 478 4.04 14.33 28.53
CA SER A 478 4.52 14.02 27.17
C SER A 478 3.62 13.02 26.44
N ALA A 479 3.06 12.03 27.15
CA ALA A 479 2.11 11.05 26.62
C ALA A 479 0.74 11.63 26.21
N ILE A 480 0.35 12.79 26.77
CA ILE A 480 -0.90 13.51 26.45
C ILE A 480 -0.62 14.59 25.39
N GLY A 481 0.51 15.28 25.51
CA GLY A 481 1.02 16.23 24.51
C GLY A 481 1.51 15.56 23.23
N SER A 482 1.74 14.24 23.24
CA SER A 482 1.98 13.42 22.04
C SER A 482 0.71 13.02 21.33
N VAL A 483 -0.46 13.07 22.00
CA VAL A 483 -1.76 12.93 21.32
C VAL A 483 -2.14 14.18 20.49
N ALA A 484 -1.18 15.10 20.38
CA ALA A 484 -1.20 16.32 19.60
C ALA A 484 0.02 16.40 18.64
N ARG A 485 0.61 15.25 18.29
CA ARG A 485 1.39 15.10 17.07
C ARG A 485 0.56 14.19 16.17
N ASN A 486 -0.12 14.75 15.17
CA ASN A 486 -0.14 14.03 13.91
C ASN A 486 1.33 13.93 13.53
N SER A 487 1.90 12.78 13.86
CA SER A 487 3.24 12.37 13.53
C SER A 487 3.38 12.61 12.04
N SER A 488 4.19 13.61 11.71
CA SER A 488 4.64 13.83 10.35
C SER A 488 5.11 12.47 9.78
N ASP A 489 4.89 12.17 8.51
CA ASP A 489 5.11 10.85 7.90
C ASP A 489 6.37 10.08 8.41
N GLY A 490 7.52 10.74 8.57
CA GLY A 490 8.72 10.08 9.12
C GLY A 490 8.71 9.72 10.62
N ALA A 491 7.80 10.29 11.43
CA ALA A 491 7.58 10.05 12.85
C ALA A 491 6.62 8.88 13.04
N GLN A 492 5.62 8.72 12.15
CA GLN A 492 4.88 7.45 12.01
C GLN A 492 5.83 6.32 11.61
N ARG A 493 6.82 6.64 10.77
CA ARG A 493 7.91 5.77 10.33
C ARG A 493 9.07 5.65 11.31
N GLU A 494 8.97 6.14 12.54
CA GLU A 494 9.96 5.79 13.56
C GLU A 494 9.62 4.42 14.15
N PRO A 495 10.64 3.62 14.52
CA PRO A 495 10.44 2.31 15.13
C PRO A 495 9.45 2.31 16.31
N GLU A 496 9.51 3.35 17.15
CA GLU A 496 8.62 3.51 18.32
C GLU A 496 7.12 3.58 17.97
N ASN A 497 6.76 3.82 16.70
CA ASN A 497 5.37 3.86 16.21
C ASN A 497 5.02 2.71 15.26
N ALA A 498 5.94 1.77 15.03
CA ALA A 498 5.82 0.73 14.00
C ALA A 498 4.59 -0.16 14.16
N VAL A 499 4.11 -0.36 15.39
CA VAL A 499 2.93 -1.19 15.67
C VAL A 499 1.62 -0.40 15.64
N HIS A 500 1.66 0.92 15.79
CA HIS A 500 0.46 1.75 15.95
C HIS A 500 -0.42 1.76 14.69
N GLY A 501 0.19 1.75 13.49
CA GLY A 501 -0.54 1.79 12.23
C GLY A 501 -0.99 0.42 11.70
N ILE A 502 -0.75 -0.66 12.47
CA ILE A 502 -1.05 -2.04 12.10
C ILE A 502 -2.23 -2.53 12.94
N SER A 503 -3.33 -2.89 12.28
CA SER A 503 -4.42 -3.63 12.90
C SER A 503 -4.01 -5.09 13.09
N VAL A 504 -4.10 -5.56 14.33
CA VAL A 504 -3.74 -6.93 14.73
C VAL A 504 -5.01 -7.72 15.04
N ALA A 505 -5.08 -8.97 14.59
CA ALA A 505 -6.25 -9.82 14.81
C ALA A 505 -6.49 -10.16 16.29
N GLU A 506 -7.76 -10.42 16.66
CA GLU A 506 -8.18 -10.62 18.04
C GLU A 506 -7.40 -11.75 18.74
N GLY A 507 -6.87 -11.51 19.93
CA GLY A 507 -6.12 -12.51 20.70
C GLY A 507 -4.66 -12.66 20.27
N LEU A 508 -4.16 -11.75 19.43
CA LEU A 508 -2.75 -11.60 19.09
C LEU A 508 -2.23 -10.22 19.51
N GLU A 509 -0.92 -10.15 19.70
CA GLU A 509 -0.13 -8.96 19.97
C GLU A 509 1.02 -8.91 18.95
N LEU A 510 1.33 -7.71 18.49
CA LEU A 510 2.44 -7.44 17.58
C LEU A 510 3.56 -6.77 18.38
N THR A 511 4.75 -7.35 18.35
CA THR A 511 5.96 -6.78 18.95
C THR A 511 6.89 -6.34 17.83
N LEU A 512 7.39 -5.11 17.88
CA LEU A 512 8.52 -4.71 17.05
C LEU A 512 9.80 -5.35 17.63
N SER A 513 10.30 -6.39 16.97
CA SER A 513 11.44 -7.17 17.45
C SER A 513 12.78 -6.55 17.06
N ALA A 514 12.88 -5.94 15.88
CA ALA A 514 14.06 -5.19 15.44
C ALA A 514 13.71 -4.20 14.32
N SER A 515 14.52 -3.17 14.13
CA SER A 515 14.27 -2.08 13.19
C SER A 515 15.54 -1.39 12.70
N GLU A 516 15.36 -0.37 11.87
CA GLU A 516 16.37 0.65 11.57
C GLU A 516 16.99 1.25 12.86
N PRO A 517 18.27 1.69 12.82
CA PRO A 517 19.17 1.74 11.66
C PRO A 517 19.92 0.43 11.36
N VAL A 518 19.76 -0.60 12.19
CA VAL A 518 20.49 -1.87 12.05
C VAL A 518 20.01 -2.63 10.81
N LEU A 519 18.68 -2.70 10.67
CA LEU A 519 18.00 -3.31 9.54
C LEU A 519 17.71 -2.25 8.47
N LYS A 520 17.91 -2.64 7.22
CA LYS A 520 17.47 -1.91 6.02
C LYS A 520 16.31 -2.71 5.43
N SER A 521 16.20 -2.89 4.12
CA SER A 521 15.07 -3.63 3.55
C SER A 521 15.25 -5.15 3.70
N LEU A 522 14.29 -5.81 4.34
CA LEU A 522 14.32 -7.26 4.57
C LEU A 522 13.49 -7.98 3.49
N THR A 523 14.12 -8.93 2.77
CA THR A 523 13.44 -9.75 1.76
C THR A 523 12.87 -11.05 2.30
N ASN A 524 13.64 -11.73 3.16
CA ASN A 524 13.37 -13.09 3.63
C ASN A 524 13.93 -13.31 5.02
N LEU A 525 13.38 -14.29 5.74
CA LEU A 525 13.91 -14.77 7.00
C LEU A 525 13.88 -16.31 7.13
N ASP A 526 14.71 -16.82 8.03
CA ASP A 526 14.56 -18.16 8.61
C ASP A 526 15.01 -18.13 10.08
N ILE A 527 14.66 -19.13 10.88
CA ILE A 527 14.88 -19.14 12.33
C ILE A 527 15.60 -20.44 12.72
N ASP A 528 16.75 -20.33 13.37
CA ASP A 528 17.54 -21.51 13.74
C ASP A 528 16.96 -22.25 14.96
N THR A 529 17.54 -23.42 15.28
CA THR A 529 17.12 -24.24 16.42
C THR A 529 17.31 -23.58 17.79
N GLN A 530 18.04 -22.46 17.86
CA GLN A 530 18.25 -21.64 19.05
C GLN A 530 17.30 -20.43 19.09
N GLY A 531 16.41 -20.29 18.10
CA GLY A 531 15.45 -19.20 18.01
C GLY A 531 16.07 -17.87 17.57
N ARG A 532 17.29 -17.87 17.03
CA ARG A 532 17.88 -16.66 16.44
C ARG A 532 17.30 -16.48 15.05
N VAL A 533 16.92 -15.24 14.72
CA VAL A 533 16.29 -14.90 13.44
C VAL A 533 17.37 -14.49 12.44
N TRP A 534 17.43 -15.17 11.31
CA TRP A 534 18.35 -14.91 10.22
C TRP A 534 17.62 -14.17 9.11
N VAL A 535 18.15 -13.04 8.65
CA VAL A 535 17.47 -12.20 7.65
C VAL A 535 18.37 -11.83 6.49
N CYS A 536 17.78 -11.76 5.30
CA CYS A 536 18.37 -11.19 4.10
C CYS A 536 18.16 -9.67 4.11
N ASP A 537 19.23 -8.90 4.30
CA ASP A 537 19.21 -7.43 4.40
C ASP A 537 19.76 -6.80 3.11
N VAL A 538 18.83 -6.34 2.28
CA VAL A 538 19.02 -6.03 0.85
C VAL A 538 18.90 -4.53 0.58
N MET A 539 19.94 -3.94 -0.04
CA MET A 539 19.93 -2.57 -0.53
C MET A 539 20.24 -2.48 -2.03
N ASN A 540 20.92 -3.49 -2.59
CA ASN A 540 21.41 -3.46 -3.97
C ASN A 540 20.37 -3.96 -4.98
N TYR A 541 19.09 -3.73 -4.73
CA TYR A 541 18.00 -4.24 -5.55
C TYR A 541 17.67 -3.32 -6.74
N ARG A 542 17.75 -3.87 -7.96
CA ARG A 542 17.36 -3.25 -9.23
C ARG A 542 17.97 -1.87 -9.46
N GLY A 543 17.14 -0.82 -9.39
CA GLY A 543 17.56 0.56 -9.62
C GLY A 543 18.59 1.06 -8.61
N ASN A 544 18.71 0.37 -7.47
CA ASN A 544 19.63 0.68 -6.38
C ASN A 544 20.90 -0.20 -6.41
N ASN A 545 21.15 -0.89 -7.52
CA ASN A 545 22.34 -1.72 -7.67
C ASN A 545 23.62 -0.89 -7.44
N GLY A 546 24.40 -1.26 -6.42
CA GLY A 546 25.64 -0.56 -6.08
C GLY A 546 25.51 0.44 -4.92
N SER A 547 24.30 0.67 -4.40
CA SER A 547 24.05 1.56 -3.25
C SER A 547 24.81 1.15 -1.99
N ARG A 548 25.08 -0.16 -1.82
CA ARG A 548 25.97 -0.70 -0.80
C ARG A 548 27.19 -1.35 -1.48
N PRO A 549 28.34 -0.66 -1.56
CA PRO A 549 29.53 -1.13 -2.29
C PRO A 549 30.07 -2.48 -1.81
N GLU A 550 29.91 -2.79 -0.52
CA GLU A 550 30.35 -4.05 0.10
C GLU A 550 29.46 -5.23 -0.28
N GLY A 551 28.25 -4.97 -0.80
CA GLY A 551 27.23 -5.97 -1.10
C GLY A 551 26.23 -6.17 0.03
N ASP A 552 25.14 -6.86 -0.29
CA ASP A 552 24.07 -7.17 0.66
C ASP A 552 24.53 -8.15 1.76
N ARG A 553 23.74 -8.25 2.84
CA ARG A 553 24.13 -8.91 4.09
C ARG A 553 23.16 -10.02 4.46
N ILE A 554 23.69 -11.07 5.09
CA ILE A 554 22.94 -12.00 5.93
C ILE A 554 23.22 -11.65 7.39
N LEU A 555 22.17 -11.33 8.14
CA LEU A 555 22.26 -10.94 9.55
C LEU A 555 21.65 -12.02 10.44
N ILE A 556 22.22 -12.18 11.64
CA ILE A 556 21.71 -13.01 12.74
C ILE A 556 21.25 -12.08 13.85
N LEU A 557 20.02 -12.24 14.29
CA LEU A 557 19.34 -11.46 15.32
C LEU A 557 19.00 -12.38 16.50
N GLU A 558 19.37 -11.99 17.71
CA GLU A 558 19.23 -12.79 18.92
C GLU A 558 18.56 -11.96 20.03
N ASP A 559 17.58 -12.57 20.70
CA ASP A 559 16.95 -12.09 21.93
C ASP A 559 17.62 -12.81 23.11
N THR A 560 18.32 -12.07 23.97
CA THR A 560 19.11 -12.66 25.07
C THR A 560 18.36 -12.69 26.41
N ASP A 561 17.17 -12.07 26.50
CA ASP A 561 16.40 -11.99 27.74
C ASP A 561 14.95 -12.53 27.66
N GLY A 562 14.51 -12.91 26.46
CA GLY A 562 13.25 -13.58 26.16
C GLY A 562 12.03 -12.65 26.13
N ASP A 563 12.23 -11.35 25.96
CA ASP A 563 11.14 -10.36 25.86
C ASP A 563 10.54 -10.24 24.45
N GLY A 564 11.13 -10.92 23.46
CA GLY A 564 10.71 -10.90 22.06
C GLY A 564 11.36 -9.78 21.23
N VAL A 565 12.31 -9.02 21.80
CA VAL A 565 13.11 -7.98 21.13
C VAL A 565 14.53 -8.51 20.89
N MET A 566 15.02 -8.35 19.66
CA MET A 566 16.36 -8.81 19.29
C MET A 566 17.40 -7.76 19.72
N ASP A 567 18.06 -7.99 20.85
CA ASP A 567 19.03 -7.08 21.45
C ASP A 567 20.45 -7.22 20.88
N LYS A 568 20.72 -8.30 20.15
CA LYS A 568 22.05 -8.61 19.59
C LYS A 568 21.96 -8.89 18.10
N THR A 569 22.88 -8.30 17.36
CA THR A 569 23.00 -8.47 15.90
C THR A 569 24.41 -8.84 15.50
N LYS A 570 24.54 -9.77 14.57
CA LYS A 570 25.81 -10.20 13.97
C LYS A 570 25.64 -10.36 12.46
N THR A 571 26.64 -9.92 11.68
CA THR A 571 26.71 -10.24 10.26
C THR A 571 27.30 -11.63 10.09
N PHE A 572 26.54 -12.56 9.50
CA PHE A 572 27.04 -13.87 9.11
C PHE A 572 27.89 -13.78 7.83
N TYR A 573 27.35 -13.10 6.82
CA TYR A 573 28.00 -12.93 5.52
C TYR A 573 27.65 -11.57 4.90
N GLN A 574 28.59 -11.00 4.14
CA GLN A 574 28.37 -9.81 3.33
C GLN A 574 29.14 -9.91 2.01
N GLY A 575 28.47 -9.69 0.88
CA GLY A 575 29.12 -9.75 -0.43
C GLY A 575 28.19 -9.42 -1.60
N ARG A 576 28.78 -9.06 -2.75
CA ARG A 576 28.07 -8.68 -3.98
C ARG A 576 27.37 -9.86 -4.67
N GLU A 577 27.83 -11.07 -4.39
CA GLU A 577 27.29 -12.33 -4.90
C GLU A 577 25.93 -12.70 -4.31
N ILE A 578 25.57 -12.11 -3.16
CA ILE A 578 24.26 -12.25 -2.52
C ILE A 578 23.43 -10.97 -2.65
N ASP A 579 23.80 -10.06 -3.54
CA ASP A 579 22.98 -8.88 -3.83
C ASP A 579 21.58 -9.32 -4.25
N SER A 580 20.57 -8.73 -3.62
CA SER A 580 19.17 -9.09 -3.83
C SER A 580 18.86 -10.55 -3.50
N ALA A 581 19.38 -11.06 -2.38
CA ALA A 581 18.98 -12.37 -1.87
C ALA A 581 17.46 -12.40 -1.60
N MET A 582 16.76 -13.38 -2.17
CA MET A 582 15.30 -13.58 -2.08
C MET A 582 14.95 -14.95 -1.49
N GLY A 583 15.87 -15.53 -0.74
CA GLY A 583 15.67 -16.82 -0.11
C GLY A 583 16.78 -17.14 0.87
N ILE A 584 16.40 -17.71 2.01
CA ILE A 584 17.32 -18.21 3.03
C ILE A 584 16.74 -19.48 3.67
N CYS A 585 17.55 -20.50 3.84
CA CYS A 585 17.17 -21.74 4.53
C CYS A 585 18.33 -22.23 5.40
N LEU A 586 18.01 -22.58 6.65
CA LEU A 586 18.94 -23.04 7.66
C LEU A 586 18.81 -24.54 7.85
N LEU A 587 19.94 -25.24 7.78
CA LEU A 587 20.03 -26.67 8.06
C LEU A 587 21.11 -26.88 9.12
N ASP A 588 20.69 -27.25 10.33
CA ASP A 588 21.60 -27.71 11.38
C ASP A 588 21.78 -29.23 11.27
N GLY A 589 23.01 -29.72 11.12
CA GLY A 589 23.29 -31.15 10.90
C GLY A 589 24.65 -31.62 11.43
N GLU A 590 25.06 -32.83 11.03
CA GLU A 590 26.33 -33.45 11.45
C GLU A 590 27.57 -32.65 11.01
N HIS A 591 27.47 -31.90 9.92
CA HIS A 591 28.56 -31.14 9.32
C HIS A 591 28.64 -29.69 9.79
N GLY A 592 27.91 -29.33 10.84
CA GLY A 592 27.74 -27.95 11.29
C GLY A 592 26.46 -27.34 10.75
N ARG A 593 26.41 -26.00 10.69
CA ARG A 593 25.29 -25.27 10.12
C ARG A 593 25.53 -25.00 8.65
N GLU A 594 24.54 -25.32 7.84
CA GLU A 594 24.50 -24.94 6.44
C GLU A 594 23.45 -23.85 6.22
N VAL A 595 23.80 -22.85 5.42
CA VAL A 595 22.91 -21.73 5.07
C VAL A 595 22.81 -21.68 3.55
N ILE A 596 21.62 -21.97 3.02
CA ILE A 596 21.33 -21.87 1.59
C ILE A 596 20.73 -20.49 1.34
N VAL A 597 21.35 -19.71 0.46
CA VAL A 597 20.92 -18.36 0.08
C VAL A 597 20.67 -18.30 -1.42
N THR A 598 19.45 -17.93 -1.80
CA THR A 598 19.10 -17.75 -3.21
C THR A 598 19.31 -16.29 -3.60
N ALA A 599 20.26 -16.04 -4.50
CA ALA A 599 20.53 -14.73 -5.08
C ALA A 599 20.81 -14.91 -6.57
N SER A 600 19.75 -14.80 -7.38
CA SER A 600 19.80 -15.06 -8.82
C SER A 600 20.95 -14.29 -9.49
N PRO A 601 21.73 -14.94 -10.36
CA PRO A 601 21.42 -16.18 -11.05
C PRO A 601 21.90 -17.45 -10.33
N ASN A 602 22.31 -17.37 -9.06
CA ASN A 602 22.91 -18.49 -8.32
C ASN A 602 22.17 -18.83 -7.03
N VAL A 603 22.28 -20.08 -6.62
CA VAL A 603 21.95 -20.55 -5.26
C VAL A 603 23.26 -20.86 -4.56
N TRP A 604 23.52 -20.18 -3.45
CA TRP A 604 24.74 -20.32 -2.67
C TRP A 604 24.49 -21.20 -1.45
N ARG A 605 25.37 -22.16 -1.19
CA ARG A 605 25.46 -22.89 0.07
C ARG A 605 26.68 -22.39 0.83
N PHE A 606 26.45 -21.93 2.05
CA PHE A 606 27.47 -21.61 3.04
C PHE A 606 27.53 -22.72 4.08
N VAL A 607 28.73 -23.03 4.57
CA VAL A 607 28.93 -24.02 5.64
C VAL A 607 29.74 -23.36 6.76
N ASP A 608 29.14 -23.32 7.95
CA ASP A 608 29.73 -22.96 9.23
C ASP A 608 29.93 -24.26 10.02
N ALA A 609 31.14 -24.82 9.92
CA ALA A 609 31.47 -26.16 10.40
C ALA A 609 31.84 -26.18 11.89
N ASP A 610 32.33 -25.06 12.44
CA ASP A 610 32.75 -24.98 13.85
C ASP A 610 31.75 -24.26 14.76
N GLY A 611 30.67 -23.70 14.18
CA GLY A 611 29.56 -23.09 14.88
C GLY A 611 29.88 -21.69 15.40
N ASP A 612 30.91 -21.02 14.86
CA ASP A 612 31.29 -19.67 15.25
C ASP A 612 30.49 -18.57 14.53
N ASP A 613 29.47 -18.94 13.75
CA ASP A 613 28.69 -18.14 12.81
C ASP A 613 29.52 -17.32 11.80
N VAL A 614 30.58 -17.92 11.27
CA VAL A 614 31.32 -17.48 10.08
C VAL A 614 31.41 -18.66 9.12
N PRO A 615 31.13 -18.50 7.82
CA PRO A 615 31.21 -19.62 6.90
C PRO A 615 32.66 -19.92 6.47
N GLU A 616 33.10 -21.16 6.65
CA GLU A 616 34.37 -21.67 6.12
C GLU A 616 34.30 -21.96 4.62
N GLN A 617 33.10 -22.30 4.12
CA GLN A 617 32.90 -22.70 2.73
C GLN A 617 31.74 -21.94 2.10
N LYS A 618 31.86 -21.67 0.81
CA LYS A 618 30.85 -21.06 -0.05
C LYS A 618 30.88 -21.71 -1.42
N THR A 619 29.77 -22.34 -1.81
CA THR A 619 29.63 -23.07 -3.08
C THR A 619 28.35 -22.64 -3.79
N ALA A 620 28.41 -22.39 -5.10
CA ALA A 620 27.20 -22.26 -5.91
C ALA A 620 26.67 -23.66 -6.23
N ILE A 621 25.57 -24.07 -5.59
CA ILE A 621 25.00 -25.42 -5.76
C ILE A 621 24.08 -25.51 -6.99
N PHE A 622 23.47 -24.38 -7.36
CA PHE A 622 22.74 -24.24 -8.62
C PHE A 622 23.06 -22.89 -9.26
N THR A 623 23.03 -22.86 -10.59
CA THR A 623 23.23 -21.64 -11.39
C THR A 623 22.18 -21.53 -12.49
N GLY A 624 22.07 -20.35 -13.11
CA GLY A 624 21.13 -20.11 -14.20
C GLY A 624 19.67 -19.97 -13.77
N VAL A 625 19.41 -19.85 -12.46
CA VAL A 625 18.07 -19.82 -11.82
C VAL A 625 17.40 -18.44 -11.93
N GLY A 626 17.46 -17.86 -13.12
CA GLY A 626 16.78 -16.63 -13.49
C GLY A 626 17.66 -15.39 -13.59
N ASN A 627 16.98 -14.24 -13.75
CA ASN A 627 17.62 -12.95 -13.97
C ASN A 627 18.15 -12.38 -12.64
N PRO A 628 19.36 -11.80 -12.62
CA PRO A 628 19.85 -11.12 -11.43
C PRO A 628 18.91 -9.99 -10.98
N GLN A 629 18.68 -9.88 -9.67
CA GLN A 629 17.87 -8.82 -9.06
C GLN A 629 16.44 -8.75 -9.61
N HIS A 630 15.80 -9.90 -9.84
CA HIS A 630 14.43 -9.97 -10.33
C HIS A 630 13.55 -10.83 -9.43
N ASP A 631 12.44 -10.24 -8.99
CA ASP A 631 11.37 -10.84 -8.17
C ASP A 631 10.68 -12.09 -8.75
N HIS A 632 10.97 -12.50 -9.98
CA HIS A 632 10.37 -13.66 -10.64
C HIS A 632 11.41 -14.77 -10.88
N SER A 633 12.57 -14.67 -10.23
CA SER A 633 13.67 -15.61 -10.37
C SER A 633 13.63 -16.64 -9.24
N GLY A 634 14.77 -17.21 -8.85
CA GLY A 634 14.84 -18.19 -7.77
C GLY A 634 14.55 -17.57 -6.41
N HIS A 635 13.85 -18.31 -5.56
CA HIS A 635 13.42 -17.88 -4.23
C HIS A 635 13.83 -18.88 -3.15
N SER A 636 13.19 -18.80 -1.97
CA SER A 636 13.61 -19.53 -0.76
C SER A 636 13.49 -21.06 -0.85
N PHE A 637 14.33 -21.71 -0.05
CA PHE A 637 14.32 -23.14 0.20
C PHE A 637 13.61 -23.43 1.53
N LEU A 638 13.03 -24.62 1.67
CA LEU A 638 12.55 -25.15 2.95
C LEU A 638 12.81 -26.65 3.03
N PHE A 639 12.87 -27.18 4.26
CA PHE A 639 12.98 -28.61 4.53
C PHE A 639 11.61 -29.28 4.67
N GLY A 640 11.33 -30.30 3.87
CA GLY A 640 10.09 -31.06 3.89
C GLY A 640 10.07 -32.22 4.92
N PRO A 641 8.88 -32.74 5.28
CA PRO A 641 8.73 -33.86 6.21
C PRO A 641 9.27 -35.18 5.64
N ASP A 642 9.47 -35.25 4.32
CA ASP A 642 10.04 -36.38 3.59
C ASP A 642 11.59 -36.36 3.55
N GLY A 643 12.22 -35.37 4.19
CA GLY A 643 13.68 -35.24 4.27
C GLY A 643 14.33 -34.53 3.09
N LYS A 644 13.53 -33.91 2.21
CA LYS A 644 14.00 -33.26 0.99
C LYS A 644 13.89 -31.73 1.09
N LEU A 645 14.63 -31.04 0.22
CA LEU A 645 14.54 -29.60 0.03
C LEU A 645 13.49 -29.25 -1.01
N TYR A 646 12.67 -28.25 -0.71
CA TYR A 646 11.69 -27.67 -1.62
C TYR A 646 12.03 -26.22 -1.90
N TRP A 647 11.90 -25.78 -3.14
CA TRP A 647 12.17 -24.40 -3.56
C TRP A 647 11.54 -24.14 -4.93
N ASN A 648 11.64 -22.92 -5.46
CA ASN A 648 11.01 -22.58 -6.74
C ASN A 648 11.73 -21.44 -7.47
N PHE A 649 11.34 -21.25 -8.73
CA PHE A 649 11.53 -19.99 -9.44
C PHE A 649 10.24 -19.55 -10.16
N GLY A 650 10.12 -18.26 -10.47
CA GLY A 650 9.06 -17.71 -11.32
C GLY A 650 9.34 -17.86 -12.84
N ASN A 651 8.54 -17.19 -13.67
CA ASN A 651 8.59 -17.25 -15.13
C ASN A 651 9.85 -16.59 -15.75
N THR A 652 10.71 -15.99 -14.93
CA THR A 652 12.03 -15.53 -15.39
C THR A 652 13.16 -16.47 -15.01
N GLY A 653 12.86 -17.55 -14.27
CA GLY A 653 13.82 -18.56 -13.82
C GLY A 653 14.62 -19.22 -14.95
N SER A 654 14.06 -19.29 -16.16
CA SER A 654 14.71 -19.78 -17.39
C SER A 654 15.16 -21.24 -17.38
N GLN A 655 16.05 -21.67 -16.49
CA GLN A 655 16.51 -23.05 -16.34
C GLN A 655 17.17 -23.29 -14.97
N VAL A 656 17.47 -24.55 -14.63
CA VAL A 656 18.38 -24.88 -13.52
C VAL A 656 19.62 -25.55 -14.07
N LYS A 657 20.80 -25.12 -13.59
CA LYS A 657 22.09 -25.77 -13.87
C LYS A 657 22.76 -26.22 -12.58
N ASP A 658 23.50 -27.32 -12.66
CA ASP A 658 24.35 -27.81 -11.58
C ASP A 658 25.57 -26.89 -11.35
N ALA A 659 26.40 -27.25 -10.36
CA ALA A 659 27.63 -26.53 -10.02
C ALA A 659 28.67 -26.54 -11.16
N GLU A 660 28.64 -27.57 -12.02
CA GLU A 660 29.47 -27.69 -13.21
C GLU A 660 28.94 -26.88 -14.42
N GLY A 661 27.74 -26.33 -14.31
CA GLY A 661 27.09 -25.51 -15.34
C GLY A 661 26.30 -26.29 -16.39
N ASN A 662 26.06 -27.60 -16.18
CA ASN A 662 25.18 -28.41 -17.01
C ASN A 662 23.72 -28.21 -16.62
N THR A 663 22.81 -28.25 -17.59
CA THR A 663 21.37 -28.22 -17.32
C THR A 663 20.98 -29.44 -16.48
N VAL A 664 20.30 -29.21 -15.37
CA VAL A 664 19.75 -30.26 -14.51
C VAL A 664 18.69 -31.04 -15.28
N ILE A 665 18.74 -32.36 -15.15
CA ILE A 665 17.74 -33.30 -15.65
C ILE A 665 17.00 -33.84 -14.43
N ASP A 666 15.67 -33.74 -14.44
CA ASP A 666 14.86 -34.26 -13.34
C ASP A 666 14.85 -35.80 -13.31
N ILE A 667 14.34 -36.39 -12.23
CA ILE A 667 14.26 -37.85 -12.06
C ILE A 667 13.40 -38.56 -13.12
N HIS A 668 12.62 -37.82 -13.91
CA HIS A 668 11.81 -38.34 -15.01
C HIS A 668 12.46 -38.13 -16.38
N GLY A 669 13.72 -37.66 -16.42
CA GLY A 669 14.49 -37.48 -17.64
C GLY A 669 14.18 -36.18 -18.40
N ARG A 670 13.52 -35.21 -17.76
CA ARG A 670 13.14 -33.94 -18.38
C ARG A 670 14.19 -32.87 -18.06
N PRO A 671 14.71 -32.13 -19.06
CA PRO A 671 15.56 -30.99 -18.79
C PRO A 671 14.77 -29.87 -18.10
N VAL A 672 15.31 -29.30 -17.03
CA VAL A 672 14.67 -28.21 -16.30
C VAL A 672 14.91 -26.89 -17.03
N VAL A 673 14.10 -26.65 -18.06
CA VAL A 673 14.19 -25.48 -18.97
C VAL A 673 12.79 -24.95 -19.27
N ASP A 674 12.61 -23.63 -19.16
CA ASP A 674 11.41 -22.91 -19.57
C ASP A 674 11.42 -22.65 -21.08
N ASN A 675 10.90 -23.62 -21.85
CA ASN A 675 10.81 -23.51 -23.31
C ASN A 675 9.53 -24.11 -23.89
N GLY A 676 8.56 -24.49 -23.05
CA GLY A 676 7.32 -25.13 -23.47
C GLY A 676 7.46 -26.58 -23.93
N ALA A 677 8.61 -27.23 -23.69
CA ALA A 677 8.89 -28.60 -24.17
C ALA A 677 9.36 -29.53 -23.03
N PRO A 678 8.49 -29.96 -22.11
CA PRO A 678 7.07 -29.59 -21.96
C PRO A 678 6.82 -28.50 -20.90
N LEU A 679 7.87 -27.97 -20.29
CA LEU A 679 7.76 -27.13 -19.10
C LEU A 679 7.74 -25.65 -19.49
N PHE A 680 6.81 -24.92 -18.88
CA PHE A 680 6.75 -23.46 -18.88
C PHE A 680 7.20 -22.94 -17.51
N GLY A 681 7.78 -21.74 -17.50
CA GLY A 681 8.30 -21.07 -16.32
C GLY A 681 7.31 -20.96 -15.16
N GLY A 682 7.83 -20.60 -13.99
CA GLY A 682 7.08 -20.75 -12.74
C GLY A 682 7.03 -22.23 -12.37
N MET A 683 8.01 -22.68 -11.59
CA MET A 683 8.19 -24.10 -11.27
C MET A 683 8.61 -24.27 -9.81
N PRO A 684 7.85 -25.03 -9.02
CA PRO A 684 8.32 -25.58 -7.75
C PRO A 684 9.11 -26.88 -7.96
N PHE A 685 10.11 -27.08 -7.13
CA PHE A 685 11.09 -28.14 -7.20
C PHE A 685 11.22 -28.88 -5.88
N ARG A 686 11.69 -30.13 -5.95
CA ARG A 686 12.14 -30.93 -4.82
C ARG A 686 13.48 -31.59 -5.13
N CYS A 687 14.40 -31.66 -4.16
CA CYS A 687 15.67 -32.39 -4.31
C CYS A 687 16.17 -32.91 -2.96
N ASP A 688 17.15 -33.81 -2.97
CA ASP A 688 17.86 -34.19 -1.74
C ASP A 688 18.69 -33.02 -1.19
N LEU A 689 19.15 -33.14 0.06
CA LEU A 689 19.93 -32.09 0.71
C LEU A 689 21.19 -31.70 -0.08
N ASP A 690 21.79 -32.63 -0.83
CA ASP A 690 22.95 -32.35 -1.68
C ASP A 690 22.60 -31.77 -3.07
N GLY A 691 21.31 -31.61 -3.37
CA GLY A 691 20.79 -31.15 -4.66
C GLY A 691 20.53 -32.26 -5.67
N SER A 692 20.84 -33.52 -5.35
CA SER A 692 20.56 -34.68 -6.22
C SER A 692 19.08 -35.09 -6.21
N ASN A 693 18.71 -36.08 -7.03
CA ASN A 693 17.33 -36.58 -7.16
C ASN A 693 16.32 -35.44 -7.36
N PHE A 694 16.64 -34.54 -8.29
CA PHE A 694 15.90 -33.31 -8.57
C PHE A 694 14.56 -33.59 -9.27
N GLU A 695 13.50 -32.95 -8.84
CA GLU A 695 12.13 -33.17 -9.31
C GLU A 695 11.48 -31.83 -9.64
N VAL A 696 10.82 -31.75 -10.81
CA VAL A 696 9.90 -30.64 -11.12
C VAL A 696 8.50 -31.04 -10.67
N LEU A 697 8.02 -30.37 -9.61
CA LEU A 697 6.78 -30.71 -8.93
C LEU A 697 5.57 -30.18 -9.68
N ALA A 698 5.61 -29.04 -10.34
CA ALA A 698 4.53 -28.50 -11.18
C ALA A 698 5.11 -27.43 -12.12
N HIS A 699 4.30 -26.87 -13.02
CA HIS A 699 4.79 -25.84 -13.93
C HIS A 699 3.70 -24.84 -14.36
N ASN A 700 4.13 -23.82 -15.10
CA ASN A 700 3.29 -22.80 -15.72
C ASN A 700 2.61 -21.85 -14.73
N PHE A 701 3.35 -21.49 -13.68
CA PHE A 701 3.04 -20.34 -12.82
C PHE A 701 3.66 -19.06 -13.40
N ARG A 702 3.29 -17.89 -12.88
CA ARG A 702 3.94 -16.64 -13.30
C ARG A 702 5.04 -16.24 -12.33
N ASN A 703 4.67 -15.92 -11.10
CA ASN A 703 5.58 -15.54 -10.05
C ASN A 703 5.04 -16.11 -8.74
N ASN A 704 5.20 -17.42 -8.62
CA ASN A 704 5.07 -18.09 -7.35
C ASN A 704 6.29 -17.73 -6.53
N TRP A 705 6.11 -16.88 -5.52
CA TRP A 705 7.23 -16.33 -4.76
C TRP A 705 7.89 -17.40 -3.92
N GLU A 706 7.13 -18.04 -3.02
CA GLU A 706 7.61 -19.13 -2.20
C GLU A 706 6.61 -20.29 -2.16
N THR A 707 7.11 -21.46 -1.78
CA THR A 707 6.29 -22.61 -1.48
C THR A 707 6.27 -22.89 0.01
N THR A 708 5.23 -23.55 0.51
CA THR A 708 5.19 -24.10 1.86
C THR A 708 4.48 -25.44 1.86
N ILE A 709 4.75 -26.26 2.89
CA ILE A 709 4.33 -27.65 2.91
C ILE A 709 3.94 -28.08 4.33
N ASP A 710 2.89 -28.89 4.43
CA ASP A 710 2.42 -29.45 5.70
C ASP A 710 3.10 -30.79 6.05
N SER A 711 2.81 -31.35 7.23
CA SER A 711 3.37 -32.64 7.66
C SER A 711 2.97 -33.83 6.78
N PHE A 712 1.91 -33.70 5.99
CA PHE A 712 1.40 -34.74 5.09
C PHE A 712 2.05 -34.66 3.70
N GLY A 713 2.89 -33.65 3.46
CA GLY A 713 3.54 -33.40 2.17
C GLY A 713 2.65 -32.63 1.18
N THR A 714 1.60 -31.96 1.65
CA THR A 714 0.72 -31.15 0.79
C THR A 714 1.44 -29.85 0.51
N LEU A 715 1.54 -29.51 -0.77
CA LEU A 715 2.28 -28.34 -1.25
C LEU A 715 1.32 -27.17 -1.49
N TRP A 716 1.69 -26.00 -0.99
CA TRP A 716 0.94 -24.76 -1.09
C TRP A 716 1.85 -23.64 -1.59
N GLN A 717 1.31 -22.71 -2.38
CA GLN A 717 2.05 -21.52 -2.80
C GLN A 717 1.10 -20.40 -3.22
N SER A 718 1.60 -19.17 -3.22
CA SER A 718 0.96 -18.04 -3.89
C SER A 718 1.42 -17.94 -5.36
N ASP A 719 0.72 -17.13 -6.17
CA ASP A 719 1.15 -16.77 -7.53
C ASP A 719 0.63 -15.37 -7.90
N ASN A 720 1.53 -14.51 -8.39
CA ASN A 720 1.23 -13.13 -8.76
C ASN A 720 0.86 -12.99 -10.25
N ASP A 721 -0.22 -12.28 -10.57
CA ASP A 721 -0.70 -12.02 -11.95
C ASP A 721 0.11 -10.92 -12.66
N ASP A 722 -0.22 -10.63 -13.92
CA ASP A 722 0.28 -9.39 -14.53
C ASP A 722 -0.40 -8.18 -13.89
N ASP A 723 0.40 -7.23 -13.41
CA ASP A 723 -0.05 -6.07 -12.64
C ASP A 723 -1.32 -5.41 -13.21
N GLY A 724 -2.35 -5.32 -12.36
CA GLY A 724 -3.62 -4.66 -12.68
C GLY A 724 -4.74 -5.60 -13.13
N ASN A 725 -4.48 -6.90 -13.33
CA ASN A 725 -5.52 -7.86 -13.71
C ASN A 725 -6.36 -8.39 -12.53
N ARG A 726 -5.89 -8.20 -11.30
CA ARG A 726 -6.55 -8.63 -10.05
C ARG A 726 -6.75 -10.15 -9.98
N GLY A 727 -5.84 -10.90 -10.60
CA GLY A 727 -5.83 -12.35 -10.70
C GLY A 727 -4.87 -13.05 -9.73
N THR A 728 -4.28 -12.37 -8.74
CA THR A 728 -3.43 -13.04 -7.74
C THR A 728 -4.16 -14.20 -7.08
N ARG A 729 -3.44 -15.28 -6.75
CA ARG A 729 -4.06 -16.52 -6.27
C ARG A 729 -3.22 -17.25 -5.23
N ILE A 730 -3.91 -18.09 -4.44
CA ILE A 730 -3.32 -19.18 -3.66
C ILE A 730 -3.63 -20.49 -4.36
N ASN A 731 -2.69 -21.42 -4.32
CA ASN A 731 -2.77 -22.71 -4.98
C ASN A 731 -2.54 -23.85 -3.98
N PHE A 732 -3.39 -24.86 -4.05
CA PHE A 732 -3.03 -26.23 -3.72
C PHE A 732 -2.25 -26.80 -4.91
N VAL A 733 -1.00 -27.21 -4.69
CA VAL A 733 -0.13 -27.71 -5.76
C VAL A 733 -0.26 -29.23 -5.89
N MET A 734 -0.97 -29.68 -6.91
CA MET A 734 -0.96 -31.07 -7.34
C MET A 734 0.35 -31.34 -8.08
N GLU A 735 1.08 -32.37 -7.65
CA GLU A 735 2.30 -32.75 -8.36
C GLU A 735 1.97 -33.06 -9.84
N HIS A 736 2.87 -32.61 -10.70
CA HIS A 736 2.82 -32.61 -12.15
C HIS A 736 1.75 -31.75 -12.81
N GLY A 737 1.03 -30.92 -12.05
CA GLY A 737 0.01 -30.03 -12.56
C GLY A 737 0.53 -28.90 -13.45
N ASN A 738 -0.31 -28.48 -14.39
CA ASN A 738 -0.17 -27.26 -15.20
C ASN A 738 -1.08 -26.17 -14.61
N TYR A 739 -0.54 -24.98 -14.37
CA TYR A 739 -1.25 -23.87 -13.72
C TYR A 739 -1.61 -22.69 -14.63
N GLY A 740 -1.43 -22.87 -15.94
CA GLY A 740 -2.13 -22.09 -16.96
C GLY A 740 -1.71 -20.63 -17.12
N TYR A 741 -0.51 -20.20 -16.70
CA TYR A 741 -0.04 -18.86 -17.03
C TYR A 741 0.09 -18.63 -18.55
N ARG A 742 0.54 -19.66 -19.28
CA ARG A 742 0.56 -19.71 -20.75
C ARG A 742 -0.29 -20.86 -21.26
N ASP A 743 -0.77 -20.74 -22.49
CA ASP A 743 -1.37 -21.86 -23.21
C ASP A 743 -0.35 -23.00 -23.36
N GLU A 744 -0.75 -24.23 -23.01
CA GLU A 744 0.16 -25.38 -22.93
C GLU A 744 0.75 -25.79 -24.29
N ILE A 745 0.02 -25.56 -25.38
CA ILE A 745 0.38 -26.08 -26.71
C ILE A 745 1.15 -25.03 -27.50
N THR A 746 0.74 -23.77 -27.39
CA THR A 746 1.23 -22.66 -28.21
C THR A 746 2.17 -21.74 -27.45
N GLY A 747 2.12 -21.74 -26.12
CA GLY A 747 2.80 -20.77 -25.26
C GLY A 747 2.21 -19.37 -25.31
N ALA A 748 1.02 -19.21 -25.91
CA ALA A 748 0.32 -17.93 -25.98
C ALA A 748 -0.04 -17.40 -24.59
N GLY A 749 -0.02 -16.07 -24.45
CA GLY A 749 -0.49 -15.40 -23.23
C GLY A 749 -2.01 -15.30 -23.18
N TRP A 750 -2.54 -14.97 -22.01
CA TRP A 750 -3.97 -14.92 -21.74
C TRP A 750 -4.80 -13.98 -22.64
N GLN A 751 -4.14 -13.01 -23.29
CA GLN A 751 -4.76 -12.03 -24.19
C GLN A 751 -5.09 -12.60 -25.57
N GLU A 752 -4.48 -13.73 -25.95
CA GLU A 752 -4.68 -14.32 -27.27
C GLU A 752 -6.12 -14.83 -27.41
N ASP A 753 -6.74 -14.48 -28.53
CA ASP A 753 -8.10 -14.89 -28.85
C ASP A 753 -8.17 -16.41 -29.07
N ARG A 754 -9.13 -17.06 -28.40
CA ARG A 754 -9.33 -18.51 -28.44
C ARG A 754 -10.77 -18.88 -28.15
N MET A 755 -11.17 -20.06 -28.60
CA MET A 755 -12.48 -20.63 -28.27
C MET A 755 -12.56 -20.95 -26.77
N ASN A 756 -13.77 -20.87 -26.22
CA ASN A 756 -14.02 -21.12 -24.80
C ASN A 756 -13.07 -20.28 -23.94
N ILE A 757 -13.13 -18.94 -24.04
CA ILE A 757 -12.38 -18.03 -23.17
C ILE A 757 -13.27 -17.57 -22.02
N GLU A 758 -12.72 -17.53 -20.81
CA GLU A 758 -13.44 -16.99 -19.64
C GLU A 758 -13.75 -15.50 -19.81
N ASP A 759 -14.94 -15.09 -19.37
CA ASP A 759 -15.43 -13.71 -19.46
C ASP A 759 -14.59 -12.75 -18.60
N GLU A 760 -14.21 -13.20 -17.39
CA GLU A 760 -13.49 -12.39 -16.42
C GLU A 760 -11.97 -12.52 -16.58
N ILE A 761 -11.26 -11.37 -16.54
CA ILE A 761 -9.80 -11.32 -16.68
C ILE A 761 -9.12 -12.24 -15.68
N MET A 762 -9.60 -12.24 -14.43
CA MET A 762 -8.99 -13.00 -13.35
C MET A 762 -9.00 -14.52 -13.62
N HIS A 763 -9.99 -15.05 -14.34
CA HIS A 763 -10.06 -16.46 -14.71
C HIS A 763 -9.33 -16.77 -16.03
N ARG A 764 -9.50 -15.92 -17.05
CA ARG A 764 -8.84 -16.13 -18.35
C ARG A 764 -7.32 -15.97 -18.28
N HIS A 765 -6.81 -15.17 -17.33
CA HIS A 765 -5.38 -14.95 -17.07
C HIS A 765 -4.63 -16.27 -16.87
N TRP A 766 -5.31 -17.23 -16.23
CA TRP A 766 -4.77 -18.53 -15.87
C TRP A 766 -5.32 -19.68 -16.70
N HIS A 767 -6.02 -19.40 -17.81
CA HIS A 767 -6.56 -20.44 -18.69
C HIS A 767 -7.42 -21.50 -17.95
N LEU A 768 -8.18 -21.11 -16.91
CA LEU A 768 -8.81 -22.06 -15.97
C LEU A 768 -9.84 -23.02 -16.58
N ASN A 769 -10.34 -22.73 -17.77
CA ASN A 769 -11.29 -23.55 -18.50
C ASN A 769 -10.65 -24.50 -19.51
N ASP A 770 -9.32 -24.48 -19.65
CA ASP A 770 -8.59 -25.40 -20.51
C ASP A 770 -8.39 -26.78 -19.85
N PRO A 771 -8.46 -27.88 -20.64
CA PRO A 771 -8.15 -29.21 -20.12
C PRO A 771 -6.68 -29.34 -19.76
N GLY A 772 -6.41 -29.84 -18.56
CA GLY A 772 -5.04 -29.94 -18.04
C GLY A 772 -4.66 -28.82 -17.08
N VAL A 773 -5.42 -27.72 -17.06
CA VAL A 773 -5.19 -26.64 -16.09
C VAL A 773 -5.84 -27.00 -14.75
N VAL A 774 -5.02 -27.09 -13.71
CA VAL A 774 -5.45 -27.39 -12.35
C VAL A 774 -6.23 -26.19 -11.77
N PRO A 775 -7.36 -26.40 -11.06
CA PRO A 775 -8.09 -25.31 -10.43
C PRO A 775 -7.26 -24.52 -9.41
N ASN A 776 -7.69 -23.29 -9.14
CA ASN A 776 -7.10 -22.46 -8.09
C ASN A 776 -7.78 -22.75 -6.74
N LEU A 777 -7.04 -22.63 -5.63
CA LEU A 777 -7.65 -22.68 -4.29
C LEU A 777 -8.52 -21.43 -4.07
N LEU A 778 -7.93 -20.25 -4.31
CA LEU A 778 -8.56 -18.98 -4.03
C LEU A 778 -7.94 -17.85 -4.85
N GLN A 779 -8.76 -16.99 -5.44
CA GLN A 779 -8.32 -15.72 -6.03
C GLN A 779 -8.34 -14.62 -4.97
N THR A 780 -7.22 -13.92 -4.81
CA THR A 780 -7.03 -12.90 -3.77
C THR A 780 -7.17 -11.46 -4.29
N GLY A 781 -7.34 -11.28 -5.60
CA GLY A 781 -7.59 -9.97 -6.21
C GLY A 781 -6.31 -9.24 -6.62
N ALA A 782 -6.24 -7.93 -6.36
CA ALA A 782 -5.02 -7.16 -6.57
C ALA A 782 -4.04 -7.42 -5.42
N GLY A 783 -2.79 -7.71 -5.75
CA GLY A 783 -1.76 -7.94 -4.75
C GLY A 783 -0.38 -8.07 -5.36
N SER A 784 0.57 -8.42 -4.54
CA SER A 784 1.95 -8.75 -4.92
C SER A 784 2.45 -9.79 -3.92
N PRO A 785 1.85 -10.98 -3.92
CA PRO A 785 2.08 -12.02 -2.92
C PRO A 785 3.56 -12.37 -2.79
N SER A 786 4.02 -12.59 -1.55
CA SER A 786 5.42 -12.88 -1.24
C SER A 786 5.54 -14.11 -0.31
N GLY A 787 6.33 -14.05 0.76
CA GLY A 787 6.65 -15.18 1.63
C GLY A 787 5.42 -15.79 2.32
N ILE A 788 5.53 -17.10 2.56
CA ILE A 788 4.42 -17.98 2.93
C ILE A 788 4.91 -19.11 3.83
N CYS A 789 4.16 -19.43 4.89
CA CYS A 789 4.42 -20.61 5.71
C CYS A 789 3.13 -21.36 6.07
N PHE A 790 3.26 -22.62 6.46
CA PHE A 790 2.17 -23.43 6.97
C PHE A 790 2.27 -23.53 8.50
N TYR A 791 1.23 -23.09 9.22
CA TYR A 791 1.27 -22.99 10.67
C TYR A 791 0.76 -24.25 11.37
N GLU A 792 1.68 -25.11 11.80
CA GLU A 792 1.35 -26.32 12.58
C GLU A 792 1.53 -26.11 14.10
N GLY A 793 1.72 -24.86 14.53
CA GLY A 793 1.83 -24.52 15.94
C GLY A 793 0.48 -24.59 16.67
N ARG A 794 0.55 -24.50 17.99
CA ARG A 794 -0.62 -24.44 18.88
C ARG A 794 -0.61 -23.22 19.80
N LEU A 795 0.33 -22.30 19.58
CA LEU A 795 0.47 -21.08 20.37
C LEU A 795 -0.56 -20.01 19.94
N LEU A 796 -0.69 -19.77 18.64
CA LEU A 796 -1.68 -18.83 18.11
C LEU A 796 -3.12 -19.32 18.38
N PRO A 797 -4.13 -18.45 18.31
CA PRO A 797 -5.53 -18.85 18.41
C PRO A 797 -5.91 -19.99 17.47
N LYS A 798 -6.83 -20.85 17.92
CA LYS A 798 -7.24 -22.08 17.22
C LYS A 798 -7.62 -21.90 15.75
N ARG A 799 -8.15 -20.73 15.38
CA ARG A 799 -8.55 -20.40 14.00
C ARG A 799 -7.40 -20.31 12.99
N TYR A 800 -6.15 -20.30 13.47
CA TYR A 800 -4.95 -20.32 12.62
C TYR A 800 -4.24 -21.67 12.62
N TRP A 801 -4.74 -22.67 13.35
CA TRP A 801 -4.09 -23.97 13.45
C TRP A 801 -4.22 -24.74 12.15
N ASP A 802 -3.09 -25.23 11.64
CA ASP A 802 -2.99 -26.04 10.44
C ASP A 802 -3.46 -25.26 9.19
N GLU A 803 -3.13 -23.96 9.15
CA GLU A 803 -3.50 -23.07 8.05
C GLU A 803 -2.27 -22.43 7.38
N ILE A 804 -2.46 -22.04 6.12
CA ILE A 804 -1.50 -21.25 5.35
C ILE A 804 -1.48 -19.83 5.89
N ILE A 805 -0.30 -19.28 6.17
CA ILE A 805 -0.07 -17.89 6.55
C ILE A 805 0.83 -17.23 5.50
N HIS A 806 0.46 -16.05 5.04
CA HIS A 806 1.06 -15.46 3.85
C HIS A 806 1.13 -13.94 3.93
N CYS A 807 2.25 -13.40 3.47
CA CYS A 807 2.50 -11.98 3.30
C CYS A 807 2.04 -11.50 1.92
N ASP A 808 1.27 -10.41 1.88
CA ASP A 808 0.99 -9.71 0.63
C ASP A 808 1.31 -8.20 0.81
N PRO A 809 2.49 -7.77 0.33
CA PRO A 809 2.93 -6.38 0.44
C PRO A 809 2.09 -5.41 -0.41
N GLY A 810 1.36 -5.87 -1.43
CA GLY A 810 0.49 -5.03 -2.25
C GLY A 810 -0.65 -4.35 -1.45
N PRO A 811 -1.52 -5.13 -0.80
CA PRO A 811 -2.59 -4.65 0.07
C PRO A 811 -2.14 -4.41 1.53
N ASN A 812 -0.87 -4.65 1.87
CA ASN A 812 -0.27 -4.40 3.20
C ASN A 812 -0.85 -5.34 4.27
N VAL A 813 -0.88 -6.64 3.99
CA VAL A 813 -1.54 -7.61 4.86
C VAL A 813 -0.68 -8.86 5.08
N VAL A 814 -0.74 -9.39 6.29
CA VAL A 814 -0.43 -10.80 6.58
C VAL A 814 -1.74 -11.49 6.86
N ARG A 815 -2.03 -12.61 6.21
CA ARG A 815 -3.33 -13.29 6.30
C ARG A 815 -3.17 -14.79 6.37
N ALA A 816 -4.10 -15.42 7.07
CA ALA A 816 -4.33 -16.85 7.02
C ALA A 816 -5.35 -17.20 5.94
N TYR A 817 -5.32 -18.44 5.47
CA TYR A 817 -6.32 -19.00 4.58
C TYR A 817 -6.96 -20.25 5.17
N PRO A 818 -7.97 -20.12 6.05
CA PRO A 818 -8.66 -21.27 6.59
C PRO A 818 -9.21 -22.17 5.49
N THR A 819 -8.74 -23.42 5.44
CA THR A 819 -9.09 -24.40 4.41
C THR A 819 -10.13 -25.41 4.88
N VAL A 820 -11.01 -25.82 3.97
CA VAL A 820 -11.92 -26.95 4.17
C VAL A 820 -11.92 -27.84 2.95
N GLU A 821 -12.08 -29.15 3.17
CA GLU A 821 -12.19 -30.15 2.11
C GLU A 821 -13.39 -29.86 1.21
N LYS A 822 -13.18 -29.97 -0.10
CA LYS A 822 -14.21 -29.82 -1.12
C LYS A 822 -14.01 -30.83 -2.23
N GLY A 823 -14.75 -31.93 -2.16
CA GLY A 823 -14.52 -33.08 -3.02
C GLY A 823 -13.10 -33.60 -2.79
N ALA A 824 -12.35 -33.78 -3.87
CA ALA A 824 -10.95 -34.14 -3.87
C ALA A 824 -10.01 -32.94 -3.79
N GLY A 825 -10.50 -31.71 -3.62
CA GLY A 825 -9.66 -30.54 -3.41
C GLY A 825 -10.06 -29.79 -2.15
N TYR A 826 -9.90 -28.47 -2.21
CA TYR A 826 -10.16 -27.59 -1.07
C TYR A 826 -10.90 -26.33 -1.53
N GLU A 827 -11.56 -25.67 -0.59
CA GLU A 827 -11.87 -24.25 -0.67
C GLU A 827 -11.28 -23.52 0.54
N ALA A 828 -11.05 -22.21 0.40
CA ALA A 828 -10.45 -21.42 1.45
C ALA A 828 -11.20 -20.09 1.66
N THR A 829 -11.10 -19.57 2.88
CA THR A 829 -11.51 -18.20 3.22
C THR A 829 -10.29 -17.32 3.47
N ILE A 830 -10.48 -16.01 3.56
CA ILE A 830 -9.39 -15.06 3.87
C ILE A 830 -9.59 -14.54 5.29
N GLU A 831 -8.58 -14.71 6.14
CA GLU A 831 -8.60 -14.17 7.49
C GLU A 831 -7.35 -13.32 7.76
N PRO A 832 -7.46 -11.98 7.83
CA PRO A 832 -6.33 -11.11 8.14
C PRO A 832 -5.76 -11.39 9.54
N ILE A 833 -4.43 -11.42 9.65
CA ILE A 833 -3.68 -11.47 10.91
C ILE A 833 -3.15 -10.06 11.24
N LEU A 834 -2.49 -9.43 10.26
CA LEU A 834 -1.98 -8.06 10.35
C LEU A 834 -2.46 -7.26 9.13
N THR A 835 -2.97 -6.05 9.34
CA THR A 835 -3.35 -5.14 8.25
C THR A 835 -2.73 -3.77 8.47
N GLY A 836 -1.99 -3.26 7.49
CA GLY A 836 -1.49 -1.87 7.45
C GLY A 836 -2.62 -0.88 7.16
N ALA A 837 -3.60 -0.81 8.07
CA ALA A 837 -4.81 -0.03 7.94
C ALA A 837 -4.52 1.48 7.90
N GLU A 838 -3.53 1.91 8.68
CA GLU A 838 -3.10 3.32 8.78
C GLU A 838 -1.65 3.51 8.35
N ASP A 839 -0.81 2.47 8.40
CA ASP A 839 0.55 2.47 7.85
C ASP A 839 0.59 1.85 6.44
N ARG A 840 0.51 2.72 5.42
CA ARG A 840 0.60 2.34 4.00
C ARG A 840 2.04 2.08 3.54
N TRP A 841 3.05 2.08 4.43
CA TRP A 841 4.43 1.67 4.15
C TRP A 841 4.74 0.26 4.64
N PHE A 842 3.85 -0.34 5.46
CA PHE A 842 3.94 -1.75 5.82
C PHE A 842 3.95 -2.62 4.55
N ARG A 843 5.07 -3.30 4.31
CA ARG A 843 5.33 -4.20 3.20
C ARG A 843 5.82 -5.52 3.77
N PRO A 844 4.91 -6.33 4.36
CA PRO A 844 5.30 -7.64 4.86
C PRO A 844 5.90 -8.44 3.70
N ALA A 845 7.13 -8.92 3.86
CA ALA A 845 7.88 -9.58 2.80
C ALA A 845 7.87 -11.10 2.99
N ASP A 846 8.07 -11.57 4.21
CA ASP A 846 8.16 -13.00 4.52
C ASP A 846 7.69 -13.28 5.96
N VAL A 847 7.32 -14.53 6.24
CA VAL A 847 6.77 -15.00 7.53
C VAL A 847 7.28 -16.40 7.89
N CYS A 848 7.89 -16.56 9.06
CA CYS A 848 8.42 -17.85 9.53
C CYS A 848 7.93 -18.21 10.95
N VAL A 849 7.77 -19.51 11.21
CA VAL A 849 7.33 -20.05 12.51
C VAL A 849 8.53 -20.33 13.41
N ALA A 850 8.56 -19.67 14.57
CA ALA A 850 9.63 -19.83 15.55
C ALA A 850 9.48 -21.12 16.38
N PRO A 851 10.57 -21.59 17.04
CA PRO A 851 10.54 -22.79 17.89
C PRO A 851 9.53 -22.76 19.05
N ASP A 852 9.15 -21.57 19.55
CA ASP A 852 8.13 -21.40 20.59
C ASP A 852 6.70 -21.46 20.03
N GLY A 853 6.54 -21.44 18.70
CA GLY A 853 5.28 -21.42 17.99
C GLY A 853 4.74 -20.01 17.67
N SER A 854 5.49 -18.95 17.93
CA SER A 854 5.18 -17.59 17.45
C SER A 854 5.54 -17.42 15.98
N LEU A 855 5.09 -16.33 15.36
CA LEU A 855 5.51 -15.96 14.00
C LEU A 855 6.47 -14.80 14.06
N PHE A 856 7.42 -14.79 13.13
CA PHE A 856 8.17 -13.59 12.78
C PHE A 856 7.83 -13.16 11.36
N VAL A 857 7.65 -11.86 11.16
CA VAL A 857 7.29 -11.25 9.88
C VAL A 857 8.35 -10.19 9.55
N THR A 858 9.00 -10.33 8.40
CA THR A 858 9.84 -9.26 7.86
C THR A 858 8.98 -8.21 7.19
N ASP A 859 9.36 -6.96 7.33
CA ASP A 859 8.75 -5.82 6.69
C ASP A 859 9.82 -5.05 5.92
N TRP A 860 9.68 -5.05 4.60
CA TRP A 860 10.54 -4.31 3.69
C TRP A 860 10.46 -2.79 3.93
N TYR A 861 9.31 -2.33 4.43
CA TYR A 861 8.98 -0.95 4.79
C TYR A 861 9.28 0.12 3.73
N ASP A 862 8.42 0.22 2.71
CA ASP A 862 8.65 1.08 1.53
C ASP A 862 7.36 1.72 1.01
N PRO A 863 7.40 2.93 0.42
CA PRO A 863 6.22 3.59 -0.14
C PRO A 863 5.61 2.84 -1.32
N GLY A 864 6.42 2.10 -2.08
CA GLY A 864 6.01 1.29 -3.22
C GLY A 864 6.01 -0.20 -2.89
N VAL A 865 5.52 -1.01 -3.82
CA VAL A 865 5.74 -2.45 -3.76
C VAL A 865 7.02 -2.75 -4.53
N GLY A 866 7.85 -3.65 -3.98
CA GLY A 866 9.22 -4.00 -4.39
C GLY A 866 9.42 -4.56 -5.80
N GLY A 867 8.57 -4.20 -6.76
CA GLY A 867 8.82 -4.37 -8.18
C GLY A 867 9.85 -3.35 -8.68
N HIS A 868 9.41 -2.33 -9.41
CA HIS A 868 10.29 -1.36 -10.08
C HIS A 868 10.54 -0.06 -9.29
N ARG A 869 10.03 0.06 -8.07
CA ARG A 869 9.90 1.34 -7.37
C ARG A 869 10.28 1.28 -5.89
N GLN A 870 11.32 0.52 -5.52
CA GLN A 870 11.91 0.67 -4.19
C GLN A 870 12.33 2.13 -4.00
N GLY A 871 11.68 2.80 -3.06
CA GLY A 871 11.83 4.23 -2.79
C GLY A 871 12.61 4.53 -1.52
N ASP A 872 12.66 3.59 -0.57
CA ASP A 872 13.41 3.72 0.68
C ASP A 872 14.46 2.60 0.79
N LEU A 873 15.68 2.98 1.15
CA LEU A 873 16.82 2.08 1.32
C LEU A 873 17.25 1.98 2.78
N ASP A 874 16.62 2.74 3.67
CA ASP A 874 17.14 3.04 4.99
C ASP A 874 16.36 2.39 6.12
N ARG A 875 15.16 1.88 5.82
CA ARG A 875 14.25 1.27 6.78
C ARG A 875 13.86 -0.15 6.40
N GLY A 876 13.60 -0.92 7.44
CA GLY A 876 12.93 -2.20 7.39
C GLY A 876 12.94 -2.82 8.78
N ARG A 877 11.98 -3.69 9.02
CA ARG A 877 11.56 -4.05 10.37
C ARG A 877 11.30 -5.54 10.47
N LEU A 878 11.45 -6.05 11.68
CA LEU A 878 11.10 -7.40 12.04
C LEU A 878 10.06 -7.33 13.13
N PHE A 879 8.94 -8.01 12.91
CA PHE A 879 7.87 -8.12 13.89
C PHE A 879 7.73 -9.54 14.40
N ARG A 880 7.41 -9.70 15.69
CA ARG A 880 6.93 -10.95 16.27
C ARG A 880 5.42 -10.89 16.50
N VAL A 881 4.73 -11.97 16.17
CA VAL A 881 3.28 -12.14 16.39
C VAL A 881 3.05 -13.32 17.33
N ALA A 882 2.44 -13.05 18.48
CA ALA A 882 2.11 -14.05 19.50
C ALA A 882 0.87 -13.62 20.30
N PRO A 883 0.24 -14.48 21.12
CA PRO A 883 -0.79 -14.03 22.05
C PRO A 883 -0.23 -12.99 23.05
N PRO A 884 -1.05 -12.04 23.54
CA PRO A 884 -0.59 -11.01 24.47
C PRO A 884 0.12 -11.57 25.71
N ASN A 885 1.18 -10.91 26.15
CA ASN A 885 2.00 -11.31 27.32
C ASN A 885 2.72 -12.66 27.19
N THR A 886 2.93 -13.15 25.96
CA THR A 886 3.68 -14.39 25.71
C THR A 886 5.18 -14.09 25.61
N LYS A 887 5.96 -14.58 26.59
CA LYS A 887 7.42 -14.53 26.53
C LYS A 887 7.98 -15.36 25.39
N TYR A 888 9.09 -14.92 24.80
CA TYR A 888 9.81 -15.71 23.82
C TYR A 888 10.65 -16.76 24.54
N VAL A 889 10.29 -18.05 24.42
CA VAL A 889 10.97 -19.15 25.11
C VAL A 889 11.24 -20.27 24.12
N VAL A 890 12.52 -20.41 23.76
CA VAL A 890 12.98 -21.44 22.84
C VAL A 890 13.16 -22.77 23.58
N PRO A 891 12.46 -23.84 23.18
CA PRO A 891 12.67 -25.17 23.75
C PRO A 891 14.02 -25.75 23.34
N SER A 892 14.62 -26.55 24.22
CA SER A 892 15.88 -27.26 23.96
C SER A 892 15.62 -28.77 23.95
N TYR A 893 16.26 -29.47 23.02
CA TYR A 893 16.07 -30.90 22.79
C TYR A 893 17.41 -31.64 22.76
N ASP A 894 17.41 -32.90 23.18
CA ASP A 894 18.57 -33.80 23.05
C ASP A 894 18.51 -34.58 21.73
N TYR A 895 19.15 -34.03 20.71
CA TYR A 895 19.24 -34.65 19.38
C TYR A 895 20.15 -35.89 19.33
N SER A 896 20.84 -36.26 20.42
CA SER A 896 21.71 -37.45 20.45
C SER A 896 20.96 -38.74 20.78
N THR A 897 19.68 -38.64 21.15
CA THR A 897 18.82 -39.80 21.47
C THR A 897 17.56 -39.81 20.62
N ALA A 898 17.07 -41.00 20.25
CA ALA A 898 15.84 -41.14 19.47
C ALA A 898 14.64 -40.49 20.17
N ALA A 899 14.53 -40.62 21.50
CA ALA A 899 13.44 -40.03 22.27
C ALA A 899 13.47 -38.49 22.23
N GLY A 900 14.64 -37.87 22.44
CA GLY A 900 14.77 -36.41 22.39
C GLY A 900 14.58 -35.85 20.98
N ALA A 901 15.03 -36.57 19.94
CA ALA A 901 14.78 -36.18 18.56
C ALA A 901 13.30 -36.36 18.15
N VAL A 902 12.60 -37.41 18.61
CA VAL A 902 11.14 -37.57 18.42
C VAL A 902 10.34 -36.47 19.13
N GLU A 903 10.79 -36.01 20.29
CA GLU A 903 10.20 -34.84 20.95
C GLU A 903 10.39 -33.57 20.11
N ALA A 904 11.60 -33.35 19.58
CA ALA A 904 11.89 -32.23 18.69
C ALA A 904 11.10 -32.28 17.37
N LEU A 905 10.87 -33.46 16.80
CA LEU A 905 10.11 -33.65 15.55
C LEU A 905 8.65 -33.17 15.67
N GLN A 906 8.12 -33.07 16.89
CA GLN A 906 6.77 -32.55 17.16
C GLN A 906 6.70 -31.01 17.14
N ASN A 907 7.83 -30.32 17.17
CA ASN A 907 7.89 -28.85 17.13
C ASN A 907 7.30 -28.29 15.81
N PRO A 908 6.68 -27.10 15.82
CA PRO A 908 6.15 -26.48 14.59
C PRO A 908 7.22 -25.85 13.69
N SER A 909 8.38 -25.47 14.23
CA SER A 909 9.48 -24.87 13.46
C SER A 909 10.11 -25.87 12.51
N LEU A 910 10.32 -25.46 11.25
CA LEU A 910 10.95 -26.29 10.22
C LEU A 910 12.40 -26.61 10.57
N SER A 911 13.20 -25.66 11.07
CA SER A 911 14.59 -25.90 11.45
C SER A 911 14.74 -26.91 12.59
N VAL A 912 13.85 -26.86 13.59
CA VAL A 912 13.81 -27.85 14.68
C VAL A 912 13.46 -29.24 14.14
N ARG A 913 12.46 -29.31 13.24
CA ARG A 913 12.08 -30.56 12.58
C ARG A 913 13.18 -31.10 11.67
N ALA A 914 13.88 -30.25 10.92
CA ALA A 914 14.96 -30.64 10.02
C ALA A 914 16.11 -31.30 10.79
N ARG A 915 16.52 -30.70 11.90
CA ARG A 915 17.56 -31.26 12.77
C ARG A 915 17.12 -32.56 13.43
N ALA A 916 15.87 -32.63 13.89
CA ALA A 916 15.28 -33.84 14.46
C ALA A 916 15.23 -34.98 13.43
N TRP A 917 14.77 -34.68 12.21
CA TRP A 917 14.65 -35.61 11.11
C TRP A 917 16.01 -36.16 10.71
N GLN A 918 17.02 -35.30 10.51
CA GLN A 918 18.38 -35.73 10.16
C GLN A 918 18.98 -36.65 11.24
N SER A 919 18.80 -36.31 12.52
CA SER A 919 19.24 -37.16 13.63
C SER A 919 18.55 -38.53 13.62
N LEU A 920 17.22 -38.58 13.51
CA LEU A 920 16.46 -39.83 13.48
C LEU A 920 16.79 -40.68 12.25
N HIS A 921 16.98 -40.05 11.10
CA HIS A 921 17.37 -40.73 9.88
C HIS A 921 18.78 -41.34 10.00
N ALA A 922 19.73 -40.61 10.59
CA ALA A 922 21.08 -41.12 10.84
C ALA A 922 21.11 -42.29 11.85
N MET A 923 20.16 -42.34 12.80
CA MET A 923 20.01 -43.47 13.73
C MET A 923 19.46 -44.75 13.06
N GLY A 924 18.77 -44.64 11.93
CA GLY A 924 18.20 -45.79 11.22
C GLY A 924 17.31 -46.66 12.12
N SER A 925 17.60 -47.96 12.21
CA SER A 925 16.82 -48.91 13.02
C SER A 925 16.79 -48.57 14.51
N ASP A 926 17.79 -47.85 15.04
CA ASP A 926 17.85 -47.48 16.45
C ASP A 926 16.76 -46.46 16.84
N ALA A 927 16.19 -45.75 15.86
CA ALA A 927 15.06 -44.85 16.07
C ALA A 927 13.68 -45.53 15.94
N GLU A 928 13.62 -46.77 15.44
CA GLU A 928 12.35 -47.44 15.07
C GLU A 928 11.37 -47.51 16.23
N GLU A 929 11.82 -47.90 17.44
CA GLU A 929 10.94 -48.07 18.60
C GLU A 929 10.21 -46.75 18.95
N GLU A 930 10.94 -45.64 18.96
CA GLU A 930 10.37 -44.32 19.31
C GLU A 930 9.50 -43.76 18.17
N LEU A 931 9.87 -44.01 16.91
CA LEU A 931 9.07 -43.62 15.77
C LEU A 931 7.75 -44.41 15.68
N VAL A 932 7.76 -45.71 15.99
CA VAL A 932 6.53 -46.53 16.07
C VAL A 932 5.63 -46.02 17.19
N LYS A 933 6.19 -45.60 18.34
CA LYS A 933 5.40 -44.95 19.40
C LYS A 933 4.79 -43.63 18.91
N LEU A 934 5.54 -42.80 18.17
CA LEU A 934 5.04 -41.56 17.60
C LEU A 934 3.93 -41.83 16.55
N PHE A 935 4.03 -42.90 15.78
CA PHE A 935 3.01 -43.32 14.82
C PHE A 935 1.69 -43.76 15.48
N GLN A 936 1.64 -43.95 16.79
CA GLN A 936 0.40 -44.20 17.55
C GLN A 936 -0.19 -42.93 18.20
N ASN A 937 0.35 -41.74 17.89
CA ASN A 937 -0.10 -40.49 18.48
C ASN A 937 -1.53 -40.12 18.01
N SER A 938 -2.30 -39.46 18.88
CA SER A 938 -3.65 -38.97 18.54
C SER A 938 -3.63 -37.90 17.45
N ASP A 939 -2.54 -37.13 17.33
CA ASP A 939 -2.38 -36.11 16.29
C ASP A 939 -1.88 -36.73 14.98
N ALA A 940 -2.69 -36.61 13.93
CA ALA A 940 -2.39 -37.18 12.61
C ALA A 940 -1.09 -36.62 12.00
N ARG A 941 -0.73 -35.37 12.30
CA ARG A 941 0.50 -34.73 11.78
C ARG A 941 1.73 -35.43 12.35
N PHE A 942 1.69 -35.79 13.63
CA PHE A 942 2.78 -36.51 14.28
C PHE A 942 2.91 -37.94 13.74
N ARG A 943 1.77 -38.60 13.45
CA ARG A 943 1.79 -39.89 12.75
C ARG A 943 2.41 -39.76 11.35
N ALA A 944 2.03 -38.74 10.57
CA ALA A 944 2.62 -38.50 9.26
C ALA A 944 4.14 -38.23 9.33
N ARG A 945 4.60 -37.40 10.26
CA ARG A 945 6.04 -37.16 10.50
C ARG A 945 6.80 -38.45 10.84
N ALA A 946 6.22 -39.34 11.65
CA ALA A 946 6.78 -40.65 11.93
C ALA A 946 6.83 -41.54 10.67
N LEU A 947 5.73 -41.58 9.91
CA LEU A 947 5.56 -42.39 8.71
C LEU A 947 6.68 -42.14 7.69
N TRP A 948 7.03 -40.88 7.44
CA TRP A 948 8.11 -40.50 6.52
C TRP A 948 9.47 -41.10 6.90
N LEU A 949 9.81 -41.06 8.19
CA LEU A 949 11.07 -41.60 8.71
C LEU A 949 11.05 -43.13 8.77
N LEU A 950 9.96 -43.73 9.26
CA LEU A 950 9.77 -45.18 9.32
C LEU A 950 9.92 -45.82 7.93
N GLY A 951 9.38 -45.17 6.90
CA GLY A 951 9.45 -45.64 5.51
C GLY A 951 10.83 -45.61 4.89
N LYS A 952 11.76 -44.83 5.47
CA LYS A 952 13.15 -44.70 5.03
C LYS A 952 14.12 -45.54 5.89
N ILE A 953 13.62 -46.29 6.87
CA ILE A 953 14.39 -47.35 7.52
C ILE A 953 14.53 -48.52 6.53
N GLU A 954 15.75 -49.02 6.38
CA GLU A 954 16.07 -50.15 5.52
C GLU A 954 15.08 -51.32 5.74
N ASP A 955 14.59 -51.91 4.65
CA ASP A 955 13.63 -53.02 4.63
C ASP A 955 12.23 -52.78 5.24
N ARG A 956 11.90 -51.59 5.79
CA ARG A 956 10.56 -51.27 6.33
C ARG A 956 9.63 -50.52 5.38
N GLY A 957 10.12 -50.07 4.22
CA GLY A 957 9.39 -49.18 3.29
C GLY A 957 7.96 -49.65 2.94
N GLN A 958 7.82 -50.82 2.31
CA GLN A 958 6.51 -51.33 1.90
C GLN A 958 5.57 -51.56 3.10
N HIS A 959 6.08 -52.15 4.18
CA HIS A 959 5.29 -52.40 5.37
C HIS A 959 4.76 -51.10 5.99
N THR A 960 5.59 -50.06 6.05
CA THR A 960 5.20 -48.74 6.56
C THR A 960 4.12 -48.11 5.68
N VAL A 961 4.21 -48.23 4.35
CA VAL A 961 3.15 -47.78 3.43
C VAL A 961 1.83 -48.50 3.72
N GLU A 962 1.86 -49.81 3.91
CA GLU A 962 0.67 -50.61 4.23
C GLU A 962 0.04 -50.21 5.58
N GLU A 963 0.86 -49.92 6.60
CA GLU A 963 0.39 -49.38 7.89
C GLU A 963 -0.25 -48.00 7.73
N GLY A 964 0.38 -47.10 6.95
CA GLY A 964 -0.15 -45.77 6.68
C GLY A 964 -1.47 -45.77 5.91
N LEU A 965 -1.62 -46.67 4.93
CA LEU A 965 -2.87 -46.86 4.19
C LEU A 965 -4.02 -47.40 5.06
N ALA A 966 -3.71 -47.99 6.21
CA ALA A 966 -4.71 -48.48 7.16
C ALA A 966 -5.11 -47.42 8.23
N ASP A 967 -4.51 -46.23 8.22
CA ASP A 967 -4.81 -45.17 9.18
C ASP A 967 -6.25 -44.65 9.01
N ALA A 968 -6.87 -44.26 10.13
CA ALA A 968 -8.22 -43.72 10.13
C ALA A 968 -8.30 -42.33 9.48
N ASP A 969 -7.21 -41.56 9.53
CA ASP A 969 -7.11 -40.22 8.97
C ASP A 969 -6.68 -40.26 7.50
N GLU A 970 -7.48 -39.65 6.62
CA GLU A 970 -7.21 -39.66 5.19
C GLU A 970 -5.90 -38.95 4.80
N ASN A 971 -5.46 -37.96 5.57
CA ASN A 971 -4.21 -37.25 5.29
C ASN A 971 -2.98 -38.13 5.57
N VAL A 972 -3.07 -39.05 6.54
CA VAL A 972 -2.02 -40.06 6.75
C VAL A 972 -2.01 -41.09 5.63
N ARG A 973 -3.18 -41.49 5.12
CA ARG A 973 -3.27 -42.38 3.93
C ARG A 973 -2.70 -41.70 2.68
N ILE A 974 -2.96 -40.41 2.48
CA ILE A 974 -2.36 -39.57 1.43
C ILE A 974 -0.83 -39.52 1.58
N ALA A 975 -0.31 -39.29 2.78
CA ALA A 975 1.13 -39.32 3.05
C ALA A 975 1.75 -40.69 2.72
N ALA A 976 1.04 -41.79 2.99
CA ALA A 976 1.50 -43.14 2.64
C ALA A 976 1.60 -43.35 1.11
N ILE A 977 0.65 -42.81 0.34
CA ILE A 977 0.71 -42.83 -1.14
C ILE A 977 1.92 -42.04 -1.65
N ARG A 978 2.15 -40.84 -1.10
CA ARG A 978 3.31 -40.00 -1.47
C ARG A 978 4.63 -40.66 -1.12
N LEU A 979 4.70 -41.33 0.04
CA LEU A 979 5.85 -42.13 0.46
C LEU A 979 6.10 -43.29 -0.51
N ALA A 980 5.07 -44.05 -0.89
CA ALA A 980 5.20 -45.17 -1.82
C ALA A 980 5.82 -44.73 -3.16
N LYS A 981 5.38 -43.60 -3.70
CA LYS A 981 5.92 -43.00 -4.93
C LYS A 981 7.42 -42.69 -4.83
N GLN A 982 7.93 -42.34 -3.65
CA GLN A 982 9.38 -42.12 -3.44
C GLN A 982 10.17 -43.42 -3.29
N LEU A 983 9.52 -44.52 -2.90
CA LEU A 983 10.19 -45.79 -2.58
C LEU A 983 10.20 -46.81 -3.73
N THR A 984 9.33 -46.65 -4.74
CA THR A 984 9.22 -47.62 -5.85
C THR A 984 8.84 -46.97 -7.19
N GLU A 985 9.35 -47.51 -8.29
CA GLU A 985 8.92 -47.15 -9.66
C GLU A 985 7.58 -47.80 -10.08
N GLU A 986 7.04 -48.72 -9.27
CA GLU A 986 5.79 -49.44 -9.54
C GLU A 986 4.78 -49.29 -8.37
N PRO A 987 4.39 -48.06 -8.01
CA PRO A 987 3.51 -47.78 -6.87
C PRO A 987 2.17 -48.53 -6.92
N SER A 988 1.62 -48.82 -8.10
CA SER A 988 0.39 -49.60 -8.30
C SER A 988 0.45 -50.99 -7.67
N LYS A 989 1.64 -51.58 -7.53
CA LYS A 989 1.82 -52.87 -6.85
C LYS A 989 1.63 -52.79 -5.34
N TRP A 990 1.88 -51.62 -4.75
CA TRP A 990 1.78 -51.40 -3.30
C TRP A 990 0.44 -50.76 -2.94
N LEU A 991 -0.08 -49.89 -3.81
CA LEU A 991 -1.23 -49.04 -3.53
C LEU A 991 -2.58 -49.59 -4.02
N GLY A 992 -2.61 -50.79 -4.61
CA GLY A 992 -3.83 -51.30 -5.27
C GLY A 992 -5.08 -51.39 -4.37
N ALA A 993 -4.91 -51.49 -3.05
CA ALA A 993 -6.04 -51.45 -2.11
C ALA A 993 -6.71 -50.07 -2.03
N ALA A 994 -5.93 -48.99 -2.19
CA ALA A 994 -6.39 -47.60 -2.06
C ALA A 994 -7.36 -47.16 -3.16
N VAL A 995 -7.49 -47.92 -4.26
CA VAL A 995 -8.54 -47.70 -5.27
C VAL A 995 -9.95 -47.84 -4.66
N ASN A 996 -10.09 -48.58 -3.56
CA ASN A 996 -11.37 -48.78 -2.86
C ASN A 996 -11.50 -47.89 -1.61
N ASP A 997 -10.67 -46.86 -1.45
CA ASP A 997 -10.84 -45.88 -0.37
C ASP A 997 -12.20 -45.18 -0.51
N GLU A 998 -12.71 -44.57 0.56
CA GLU A 998 -13.97 -43.81 0.52
C GLU A 998 -13.73 -42.31 0.26
N SER A 999 -12.48 -41.85 0.41
CA SER A 999 -12.11 -40.43 0.29
C SER A 999 -11.72 -40.05 -1.15
N PRO A 1000 -12.39 -39.05 -1.75
CA PRO A 1000 -11.97 -38.48 -3.03
C PRO A 1000 -10.55 -37.87 -3.00
N ALA A 1001 -10.10 -37.36 -1.85
CA ALA A 1001 -8.75 -36.81 -1.70
C ALA A 1001 -7.69 -37.91 -1.79
N VAL A 1002 -7.97 -39.12 -1.28
CA VAL A 1002 -7.12 -40.31 -1.43
C VAL A 1002 -7.11 -40.78 -2.89
N TRP A 1003 -8.28 -40.81 -3.56
CA TRP A 1003 -8.35 -41.15 -4.99
C TRP A 1003 -7.54 -40.19 -5.87
N ARG A 1004 -7.61 -38.88 -5.59
CA ARG A 1004 -6.79 -37.86 -6.26
C ARG A 1004 -5.31 -38.15 -6.11
N GLU A 1005 -4.85 -38.36 -4.87
CA GLU A 1005 -3.43 -38.61 -4.63
C GLU A 1005 -2.97 -39.90 -5.32
N LEU A 1006 -3.78 -40.96 -5.30
CA LEU A 1006 -3.48 -42.21 -6.00
C LEU A 1006 -3.37 -42.01 -7.50
N ALA A 1007 -4.31 -41.27 -8.12
CA ALA A 1007 -4.28 -40.96 -9.55
C ALA A 1007 -2.99 -40.23 -9.94
N ILE A 1008 -2.54 -39.27 -9.13
CA ILE A 1008 -1.28 -38.53 -9.35
C ILE A 1008 -0.07 -39.47 -9.20
N ALA A 1009 -0.05 -40.30 -8.15
CA ALA A 1009 1.10 -41.15 -7.81
C ALA A 1009 1.41 -42.21 -8.87
N ILE A 1010 0.41 -42.70 -9.62
CA ILE A 1010 0.60 -43.73 -10.64
C ILE A 1010 1.02 -43.19 -12.02
N ARG A 1011 1.21 -41.87 -12.17
CA ARG A 1011 1.53 -41.23 -13.46
C ARG A 1011 2.69 -41.86 -14.22
N PHE A 1012 3.79 -42.14 -13.52
CA PHE A 1012 5.02 -42.70 -14.10
C PHE A 1012 5.18 -44.20 -13.87
N ASP A 1013 4.13 -44.87 -13.37
CA ASP A 1013 4.17 -46.30 -13.09
C ASP A 1013 4.24 -47.12 -14.39
N LYS A 1014 5.27 -47.98 -14.45
CA LYS A 1014 5.59 -48.81 -15.61
C LYS A 1014 4.92 -50.20 -15.58
N SER A 1015 4.23 -50.54 -14.50
CA SER A 1015 3.59 -51.84 -14.33
C SER A 1015 2.33 -51.99 -15.19
N ASP A 1016 1.98 -53.24 -15.53
CA ASP A 1016 0.76 -53.55 -16.28
C ASP A 1016 -0.53 -53.32 -15.46
N ALA A 1017 -0.41 -53.12 -14.14
CA ALA A 1017 -1.55 -52.90 -13.25
C ALA A 1017 -2.09 -51.45 -13.34
N MET A 1018 -1.23 -50.49 -13.69
CA MET A 1018 -1.56 -49.07 -13.65
C MET A 1018 -2.80 -48.69 -14.51
N PRO A 1019 -2.94 -49.12 -15.79
CA PRO A 1019 -4.10 -48.72 -16.59
C PRO A 1019 -5.43 -49.20 -16.04
N ASP A 1020 -5.49 -50.42 -15.50
CA ASP A 1020 -6.71 -50.98 -14.89
C ASP A 1020 -7.04 -50.28 -13.57
N GLN A 1021 -6.03 -49.90 -12.76
CA GLN A 1021 -6.24 -49.11 -11.54
C GLN A 1021 -6.71 -47.70 -11.85
N TRP A 1022 -6.09 -47.02 -12.82
CA TRP A 1022 -6.54 -45.72 -13.29
C TRP A 1022 -7.98 -45.78 -13.80
N ALA A 1023 -8.33 -46.80 -14.58
CA ALA A 1023 -9.69 -46.97 -15.10
C ALA A 1023 -10.71 -47.14 -13.96
N GLN A 1024 -10.37 -47.89 -12.91
CA GLN A 1024 -11.24 -48.03 -11.73
C GLN A 1024 -11.45 -46.68 -11.03
N LEU A 1025 -10.40 -45.87 -10.88
CA LEU A 1025 -10.53 -44.50 -10.35
C LEU A 1025 -11.43 -43.63 -11.25
N ALA A 1026 -11.22 -43.68 -12.57
CA ALA A 1026 -12.04 -42.92 -13.53
C ALA A 1026 -13.53 -43.30 -13.48
N THR A 1027 -13.86 -44.57 -13.19
CA THR A 1027 -15.28 -44.98 -13.02
C THR A 1027 -15.94 -44.43 -11.77
N GLN A 1028 -15.16 -43.94 -10.80
CA GLN A 1028 -15.66 -43.34 -9.56
C GLN A 1028 -15.92 -41.83 -9.69
N TYR A 1029 -15.50 -41.20 -10.79
CA TYR A 1029 -15.75 -39.78 -11.03
C TYR A 1029 -17.25 -39.50 -11.21
N ASP A 1030 -17.75 -38.49 -10.50
CA ASP A 1030 -19.18 -38.18 -10.40
C ASP A 1030 -19.68 -37.18 -11.46
N GLY A 1031 -18.78 -36.57 -12.23
CA GLY A 1031 -19.10 -35.54 -13.22
C GLY A 1031 -19.16 -34.11 -12.67
N GLN A 1032 -18.68 -33.86 -11.45
CA GLN A 1032 -18.75 -32.53 -10.82
C GLN A 1032 -17.41 -32.04 -10.29
N ASP A 1033 -16.57 -32.94 -9.79
CA ASP A 1033 -15.33 -32.54 -9.12
C ASP A 1033 -14.16 -32.28 -10.09
N ARG A 1034 -13.97 -31.00 -10.42
CA ARG A 1034 -12.88 -30.54 -11.28
C ARG A 1034 -11.49 -30.90 -10.75
N TRP A 1035 -11.28 -30.92 -9.43
CA TRP A 1035 -9.99 -31.28 -8.85
C TRP A 1035 -9.66 -32.74 -9.13
N TYR A 1036 -10.65 -33.63 -8.95
CA TYR A 1036 -10.47 -35.04 -9.22
C TYR A 1036 -10.30 -35.34 -10.72
N LEU A 1037 -11.07 -34.66 -11.58
CA LEU A 1037 -10.94 -34.78 -13.03
C LEU A 1037 -9.53 -34.42 -13.52
N GLU A 1038 -8.94 -33.36 -12.98
CA GLU A 1038 -7.57 -32.97 -13.33
C GLU A 1038 -6.52 -33.94 -12.79
N ALA A 1039 -6.70 -34.50 -11.60
CA ALA A 1039 -5.82 -35.56 -11.07
C ALA A 1039 -5.86 -36.84 -11.93
N LEU A 1040 -7.04 -37.26 -12.40
CA LEU A 1040 -7.18 -38.35 -13.36
C LEU A 1040 -6.45 -38.03 -14.66
N GLY A 1041 -6.60 -36.80 -15.14
CA GLY A 1041 -5.86 -36.29 -16.28
C GLY A 1041 -4.35 -36.44 -16.13
N ILE A 1042 -3.79 -35.86 -15.06
CA ILE A 1042 -2.37 -35.93 -14.71
C ILE A 1042 -1.88 -37.38 -14.66
N GLY A 1043 -2.62 -38.26 -14.00
CA GLY A 1043 -2.29 -39.68 -13.88
C GLY A 1043 -2.23 -40.43 -15.21
N SER A 1044 -3.08 -40.05 -16.17
CA SER A 1044 -3.14 -40.71 -17.48
C SER A 1044 -2.12 -40.18 -18.49
N ASP A 1045 -1.57 -38.98 -18.29
CA ASP A 1045 -0.89 -38.21 -19.36
C ASP A 1045 0.30 -38.93 -20.02
N VAL A 1046 0.99 -39.83 -19.31
CA VAL A 1046 2.12 -40.62 -19.85
C VAL A 1046 1.66 -41.86 -20.62
N ARG A 1047 0.55 -42.48 -20.21
CA ARG A 1047 -0.02 -43.70 -20.83
C ARG A 1047 -1.51 -43.50 -21.22
N PRO A 1048 -1.87 -42.43 -21.95
CA PRO A 1048 -3.27 -42.03 -22.12
C PRO A 1048 -4.06 -43.06 -22.94
N VAL A 1049 -3.41 -43.73 -23.91
CA VAL A 1049 -4.04 -44.76 -24.74
C VAL A 1049 -4.45 -45.97 -23.91
N GLU A 1050 -3.54 -46.47 -23.08
CA GLU A 1050 -3.77 -47.67 -22.27
C GLU A 1050 -4.82 -47.41 -21.18
N CYS A 1051 -4.71 -46.27 -20.51
CA CYS A 1051 -5.67 -45.82 -19.49
C CYS A 1051 -7.08 -45.67 -20.06
N PHE A 1052 -7.23 -44.99 -21.21
CA PHE A 1052 -8.54 -44.79 -21.82
C PHE A 1052 -9.13 -46.10 -22.37
N ASP A 1053 -8.30 -46.99 -22.92
CA ASP A 1053 -8.75 -48.31 -23.38
C ASP A 1053 -9.24 -49.18 -22.22
N ALA A 1054 -8.56 -49.16 -21.08
CA ALA A 1054 -8.99 -49.82 -19.86
C ALA A 1054 -10.31 -49.22 -19.32
N TYR A 1055 -10.47 -47.89 -19.35
CA TYR A 1055 -11.71 -47.22 -18.96
C TYR A 1055 -12.89 -47.60 -19.87
N LEU A 1056 -12.71 -47.55 -21.20
CA LEU A 1056 -13.75 -47.97 -22.14
C LEU A 1056 -14.18 -49.42 -21.92
N LYS A 1057 -13.24 -50.30 -21.57
CA LYS A 1057 -13.53 -51.69 -21.19
C LYS A 1057 -14.31 -51.75 -19.87
N ALA A 1058 -13.93 -50.97 -18.86
CA ALA A 1058 -14.57 -50.94 -17.55
C ALA A 1058 -16.03 -50.44 -17.61
N VAL A 1059 -16.35 -49.52 -18.53
CA VAL A 1059 -17.73 -49.00 -18.71
C VAL A 1059 -18.54 -49.72 -19.80
N ASP A 1060 -18.04 -50.84 -20.34
CA ASP A 1060 -18.63 -51.56 -21.47
C ASP A 1060 -18.90 -50.65 -22.70
N GLY A 1061 -18.02 -49.68 -22.94
CA GLY A 1061 -18.15 -48.68 -24.00
C GLY A 1061 -19.21 -47.59 -23.76
N ARG A 1062 -19.88 -47.56 -22.61
CA ARG A 1062 -20.90 -46.55 -22.25
C ARG A 1062 -20.29 -45.26 -21.69
N TRP A 1063 -19.37 -44.66 -22.44
CA TRP A 1063 -18.68 -43.43 -22.02
C TRP A 1063 -19.58 -42.18 -22.15
N ASP A 1064 -20.61 -42.21 -22.98
CA ASP A 1064 -21.49 -41.05 -23.25
C ASP A 1064 -22.51 -40.80 -22.13
N THR A 1065 -21.99 -40.51 -20.93
CA THR A 1065 -22.69 -40.05 -19.74
C THR A 1065 -22.12 -38.68 -19.33
N PRO A 1066 -22.78 -37.86 -18.50
CA PRO A 1066 -22.20 -36.58 -18.08
C PRO A 1066 -20.76 -36.70 -17.53
N ALA A 1067 -20.53 -37.61 -16.58
CA ALA A 1067 -19.19 -37.88 -16.05
C ALA A 1067 -18.22 -38.44 -17.11
N GLY A 1068 -18.69 -39.36 -17.97
CA GLY A 1068 -17.82 -39.94 -19.00
C GLY A 1068 -17.46 -38.97 -20.13
N ARG A 1069 -18.29 -37.96 -20.41
CA ARG A 1069 -17.99 -36.86 -21.35
C ARG A 1069 -16.86 -35.98 -20.83
N ASP A 1070 -16.81 -35.72 -19.53
CA ASP A 1070 -15.70 -35.02 -18.89
C ASP A 1070 -14.39 -35.82 -18.96
N ILE A 1071 -14.44 -37.14 -18.75
CA ILE A 1071 -13.27 -38.03 -18.94
C ILE A 1071 -12.79 -37.97 -20.40
N VAL A 1072 -13.71 -38.00 -21.37
CA VAL A 1072 -13.41 -37.82 -22.80
C VAL A 1072 -12.79 -36.44 -23.07
N TRP A 1073 -13.33 -35.39 -22.47
CA TRP A 1073 -12.83 -34.02 -22.60
C TRP A 1073 -11.42 -33.86 -22.00
N ARG A 1074 -11.08 -34.56 -20.91
CA ARG A 1074 -9.77 -34.44 -20.26
C ARG A 1074 -8.68 -35.35 -20.84
N THR A 1075 -9.05 -36.52 -21.38
CA THR A 1075 -8.07 -37.56 -21.74
C THR A 1075 -7.46 -37.34 -23.13
N ARG A 1076 -6.13 -37.37 -23.23
CA ARG A 1076 -5.39 -37.08 -24.48
C ARG A 1076 -5.25 -38.28 -25.44
N ALA A 1077 -6.12 -39.29 -25.32
CA ALA A 1077 -6.08 -40.48 -26.17
C ALA A 1077 -6.72 -40.24 -27.55
N PRO A 1078 -6.24 -40.87 -28.64
CA PRO A 1078 -6.87 -40.74 -29.96
C PRO A 1078 -8.36 -41.11 -29.98
N LYS A 1079 -8.78 -42.14 -29.25
CA LYS A 1079 -10.20 -42.52 -29.14
C LYS A 1079 -11.05 -41.48 -28.40
N ALA A 1080 -10.46 -40.70 -27.49
CA ALA A 1080 -11.16 -39.59 -26.84
C ALA A 1080 -11.41 -38.45 -27.84
N ALA A 1081 -10.44 -38.13 -28.72
CA ALA A 1081 -10.65 -37.18 -29.81
C ALA A 1081 -11.77 -37.61 -30.77
N GLU A 1082 -11.84 -38.91 -31.10
CA GLU A 1082 -12.94 -39.45 -31.91
C GLU A 1082 -14.32 -39.34 -31.23
N ALA A 1083 -14.36 -39.57 -29.91
CA ALA A 1083 -15.56 -39.40 -29.09
C ALA A 1083 -16.00 -37.93 -29.06
N MET A 1084 -15.07 -36.99 -28.86
CA MET A 1084 -15.34 -35.54 -28.91
C MET A 1084 -15.92 -35.10 -30.25
N VAL A 1085 -15.38 -35.60 -31.37
CA VAL A 1085 -15.93 -35.29 -32.70
C VAL A 1085 -17.37 -35.81 -32.86
N SER A 1086 -17.70 -36.95 -32.25
CA SER A 1086 -19.07 -37.47 -32.24
C SER A 1086 -20.01 -36.57 -31.43
N LEU A 1087 -19.53 -35.99 -30.33
CA LEU A 1087 -20.27 -35.00 -29.53
C LEU A 1087 -20.46 -33.70 -30.33
N ILE A 1088 -19.42 -33.15 -30.92
CA ILE A 1088 -19.47 -31.92 -31.75
C ILE A 1088 -20.46 -32.05 -32.92
N ALA A 1089 -20.64 -33.25 -33.48
CA ALA A 1089 -21.58 -33.50 -34.55
C ALA A 1089 -23.06 -33.56 -34.10
N ASP A 1090 -23.33 -33.62 -32.79
CA ASP A 1090 -24.68 -33.68 -32.23
C ASP A 1090 -25.34 -32.29 -32.20
N PRO A 1091 -26.34 -32.02 -33.06
CA PRO A 1091 -26.98 -30.70 -33.12
C PRO A 1091 -27.84 -30.37 -31.87
N SER A 1092 -28.00 -31.32 -30.95
CA SER A 1092 -28.73 -31.11 -29.69
C SER A 1092 -27.86 -30.58 -28.55
N LEU A 1093 -26.53 -30.58 -28.69
CA LEU A 1093 -25.64 -30.02 -27.68
C LEU A 1093 -25.66 -28.48 -27.69
N PRO A 1094 -25.62 -27.84 -26.51
CA PRO A 1094 -25.41 -26.40 -26.41
C PRO A 1094 -24.11 -25.96 -27.11
N LEU A 1095 -24.10 -24.72 -27.61
CA LEU A 1095 -22.92 -24.15 -28.26
C LEU A 1095 -21.70 -24.11 -27.31
N GLU A 1096 -21.91 -23.75 -26.05
CA GLU A 1096 -20.86 -23.71 -25.02
C GLU A 1096 -20.17 -25.08 -24.82
N GLU A 1097 -20.97 -26.16 -24.77
CA GLU A 1097 -20.44 -27.53 -24.73
C GLU A 1097 -19.69 -27.87 -26.02
N THR A 1098 -20.19 -27.42 -27.17
CA THR A 1098 -19.53 -27.66 -28.47
C THR A 1098 -18.17 -26.95 -28.54
N ASP A 1099 -18.10 -25.69 -28.11
CA ASP A 1099 -16.87 -24.89 -28.03
C ASP A 1099 -15.88 -25.51 -27.05
N ARG A 1100 -16.37 -26.02 -25.90
CA ARG A 1100 -15.57 -26.75 -24.91
C ARG A 1100 -14.88 -27.99 -25.50
N TYR A 1101 -15.57 -28.79 -26.32
CA TYR A 1101 -14.95 -29.96 -26.99
C TYR A 1101 -14.02 -29.55 -28.13
N PHE A 1102 -14.35 -28.51 -28.90
CA PHE A 1102 -13.44 -27.97 -29.91
C PHE A 1102 -12.14 -27.48 -29.28
N ARG A 1103 -12.22 -26.77 -28.15
CA ARG A 1103 -11.05 -26.32 -27.41
C ARG A 1103 -10.22 -27.50 -26.91
N SER A 1104 -10.84 -28.54 -26.35
CA SER A 1104 -10.09 -29.72 -25.89
C SER A 1104 -9.37 -30.47 -27.02
N LEU A 1105 -9.96 -30.55 -28.21
CA LEU A 1105 -9.29 -31.14 -29.38
C LEU A 1105 -7.94 -30.47 -29.70
N GLU A 1106 -7.74 -29.20 -29.33
CA GLU A 1106 -6.48 -28.49 -29.55
C GLU A 1106 -5.31 -29.03 -28.71
N PHE A 1107 -5.60 -29.74 -27.62
CA PHE A 1107 -4.63 -30.37 -26.72
C PHE A 1107 -4.23 -31.80 -27.14
N HIS A 1108 -4.75 -32.28 -28.28
CA HIS A 1108 -4.30 -33.52 -28.90
C HIS A 1108 -3.20 -33.29 -29.93
N ASP A 1109 -2.39 -34.33 -30.18
CA ASP A 1109 -1.43 -34.33 -31.28
C ASP A 1109 -2.08 -33.85 -32.59
N ALA A 1110 -1.36 -33.00 -33.33
CA ALA A 1110 -1.90 -32.34 -34.51
C ALA A 1110 -2.42 -33.34 -35.57
N ASN A 1111 -1.80 -34.52 -35.71
CA ASN A 1111 -2.26 -35.56 -36.63
C ASN A 1111 -3.54 -36.24 -36.13
N VAL A 1112 -3.60 -36.54 -34.83
CA VAL A 1112 -4.79 -37.10 -34.18
C VAL A 1112 -5.98 -36.15 -34.32
N ARG A 1113 -5.81 -34.87 -33.97
CA ARG A 1113 -6.82 -33.83 -34.14
C ARG A 1113 -7.30 -33.71 -35.58
N THR A 1114 -6.35 -33.64 -36.53
CA THR A 1114 -6.68 -33.51 -37.96
C THR A 1114 -7.49 -34.70 -38.48
N GLU A 1115 -7.10 -35.91 -38.11
CA GLU A 1115 -7.79 -37.13 -38.54
C GLU A 1115 -9.19 -37.24 -37.90
N ALA A 1116 -9.33 -36.86 -36.63
CA ALA A 1116 -10.63 -36.81 -35.98
C ALA A 1116 -11.56 -35.81 -36.68
N LEU A 1117 -11.12 -34.56 -36.89
CA LEU A 1117 -11.93 -33.49 -37.50
C LEU A 1117 -12.38 -33.78 -38.94
N ARG A 1118 -11.61 -34.56 -39.71
CA ARG A 1118 -12.01 -34.98 -41.08
C ARG A 1118 -13.35 -35.71 -41.10
N ARG A 1119 -13.75 -36.35 -40.00
CA ARG A 1119 -15.04 -37.05 -39.89
C ARG A 1119 -16.25 -36.11 -39.85
N LEU A 1120 -16.04 -34.80 -39.62
CA LEU A 1120 -17.10 -33.78 -39.70
C LEU A 1120 -17.35 -33.31 -41.14
N ILE A 1121 -16.46 -33.64 -42.08
CA ILE A 1121 -16.57 -33.25 -43.48
C ILE A 1121 -17.33 -34.35 -44.25
N PRO A 1122 -18.36 -34.01 -45.05
CA PRO A 1122 -19.18 -34.96 -45.80
C PRO A 1122 -18.45 -35.84 -46.82
#